data_AF-A0A5N6LZ17-F1
#
_entry.id   AF-A0A5N6LZ17-F1
#
_cell.length_a   1.000
_cell.length_b   1.000
_cell.length_c   1.000
_cell.angle_alpha   90.00
_cell.angle_beta   90.00
_cell.angle_gamma   90.00
#
_symmetry.space_group_name_H-M   'P 1'
#
loop_
_entity.id
_entity.type
_entity.pdbx_description
1 polymer ?
#
loop_
_entity_poly.entity_id
_entity_poly.type
_entity_poly.pdbx_seq_one_letter_code
_entity_poly.pdbx_strand_id
1 'polypeptide(L)'
;MEHANGVKMAVTSQAYLEGSQVKQTKSLISELCRLFYNLGWVSGTGGSITAKVHDDSVPKSDQLVIMSPSGVQKERMVEEDMYVLSSTGDILFSPLPKGYPHKPPKCSDCAPLFMKAYNMRNAGAVIHSHGMESCIVTMLDPLAKEFRITHMEMIKGIQGHGYYDELLVPIIENTAHERELTESLAAAIEAYPKTTAVLVRNHGIYVWGDSWISAKTQAECYHYLFEAAIKLHQLGLDWSTPSHGPLQSSKLLLGGQPTNASQKHCIVLDIEGTTTPISFVTDVLFPYAQKNVQRHLEETYDTDFTQDDIKLLRSQVEDDLQHGVVDAVPIPSNEAGKQAVIAALVANVEGMIKSDRKITSLKQLQGHIWRTGFEKNELKGVVFDDVPRSLEKWHASGIKVYIYSSGSRLAQRLLFGYTDYGDLRNYLCGFFDTTVGNKKETKSYIEISESLGVHKPSEILFVTDIIQEAVAAKAAVVLIQPVHRCKLRSTTRLLPVYAKYLPKKNKRCKVGERIETHDSETNLKWNWTRNVVAGPEENELKLCTIESKKLQVSNELDRWEWEGDTTGNYMVHSIKCNIENEMFSGDNMIFERSKWIPIKLNFFGWRVGLDRIPTQVALAKRNVWISSTVCNSCGLELETVDHLFLHCNVANQVWELVKSWCKISGNMDLIGGMDILDGVESGCVVGLDDPVSIWTTCLKEVVSAWTKVVGYGFGSDLETGLGVTGGVWVVCPLLLLLLPLLAGEFAGDGFSLSCCVGVISIDGFVLNFDLGTEKMKWMGKNDKEENLKRLRF
;
A
#
# COMPACT_ATOMS: atom_id res chain seq x y z
N MET A 1 -57.99 39.19 23.46
CA MET A 1 -57.70 40.61 23.20
C MET A 1 -56.52 40.98 24.10
N GLU A 2 -55.33 40.44 23.88
CA GLU A 2 -54.38 40.72 22.78
C GLU A 2 -54.00 42.20 22.69
N HIS A 3 -52.84 42.54 23.25
CA HIS A 3 -52.00 43.63 22.76
C HIS A 3 -50.68 43.02 22.29
N ALA A 4 -50.42 43.21 21.00
CA ALA A 4 -49.36 42.57 20.23
C ALA A 4 -47.97 43.13 20.55
N ASN A 5 -47.03 42.20 20.76
CA ASN A 5 -45.59 42.45 20.77
C ASN A 5 -45.10 42.66 19.32
N GLY A 6 -44.68 43.88 18.99
CA GLY A 6 -44.02 44.20 17.73
C GLY A 6 -42.59 43.65 17.70
N VAL A 7 -42.36 42.67 16.83
CA VAL A 7 -41.02 42.20 16.47
C VAL A 7 -40.37 43.27 15.58
N LYS A 8 -39.28 43.88 16.06
CA LYS A 8 -38.39 44.73 15.24
C LYS A 8 -37.75 43.87 14.16
N MET A 9 -38.28 43.91 12.93
CA MET A 9 -37.49 43.55 11.75
C MET A 9 -36.44 44.64 11.56
N ALA A 10 -35.16 44.30 11.76
CA ALA A 10 -34.08 45.15 11.30
C ALA A 10 -34.16 45.20 9.76
N VAL A 11 -34.50 46.37 9.23
CA VAL A 11 -34.51 46.61 7.78
C VAL A 11 -33.05 46.59 7.32
N THR A 12 -32.62 45.49 6.69
CA THR A 12 -31.34 45.44 5.97
C THR A 12 -31.34 46.58 4.95
N SER A 13 -30.44 47.55 5.10
CA SER A 13 -30.39 48.69 4.19
C SER A 13 -29.95 48.22 2.79
N GLN A 14 -30.52 48.80 1.74
CA GLN A 14 -30.09 48.54 0.36
C GLN A 14 -28.57 48.78 0.19
N ALA A 15 -28.02 49.74 0.93
CA ALA A 15 -26.60 50.04 0.98
C ALA A 15 -25.75 48.87 1.51
N TYR A 16 -26.26 48.06 2.45
CA TYR A 16 -25.54 46.88 2.93
C TYR A 16 -25.58 45.74 1.90
N LEU A 17 -26.72 45.53 1.23
CA LEU A 17 -26.87 44.53 0.16
C LEU A 17 -25.91 44.78 -1.02
N GLU A 18 -25.67 46.06 -1.33
CA GLU A 18 -24.76 46.52 -2.38
C GLU A 18 -23.34 46.79 -1.87
N GLY A 19 -23.07 46.49 -0.59
CA GLY A 19 -21.79 46.75 0.07
C GLY A 19 -20.61 45.95 -0.52
N SER A 20 -19.41 46.47 -0.37
CA SER A 20 -18.18 45.85 -0.89
C SER A 20 -17.91 44.47 -0.27
N GLN A 21 -18.25 44.27 1.01
CA GLN A 21 -18.10 43.00 1.73
C GLN A 21 -18.98 41.90 1.14
N VAL A 22 -20.22 42.24 0.75
CA VAL A 22 -21.14 41.31 0.08
C VAL A 22 -20.55 40.86 -1.24
N LYS A 23 -20.05 41.82 -2.04
CA LYS A 23 -19.42 41.55 -3.34
C LYS A 23 -18.18 40.67 -3.21
N GLN A 24 -17.30 40.98 -2.25
CA GLN A 24 -16.11 40.17 -1.95
C GLN A 24 -16.47 38.74 -1.55
N THR A 25 -17.51 38.56 -0.72
CA THR A 25 -17.98 37.24 -0.29
C THR A 25 -18.54 36.43 -1.47
N LYS A 26 -19.29 37.07 -2.38
CA LYS A 26 -19.76 36.45 -3.64
C LYS A 26 -18.59 35.98 -4.50
N SER A 27 -17.58 36.85 -4.67
CA SER A 27 -16.36 36.55 -5.45
C SER A 27 -15.61 35.36 -4.87
N LEU A 28 -15.43 35.35 -3.54
CA LEU A 28 -14.81 34.27 -2.80
C LEU A 28 -15.53 32.93 -2.99
N ILE A 29 -16.87 32.91 -2.90
CA ILE A 29 -17.65 31.69 -3.12
C ILE A 29 -17.46 31.17 -4.56
N SER A 30 -17.48 32.05 -5.55
CA SER A 30 -17.19 31.68 -6.96
C SER A 30 -15.78 31.11 -7.15
N GLU A 31 -14.78 31.60 -6.42
CA GLU A 31 -13.41 31.08 -6.44
C GLU A 31 -13.32 29.72 -5.74
N LEU A 32 -13.91 29.59 -4.56
CA LEU A 32 -13.93 28.34 -3.79
C LEU A 32 -14.64 27.23 -4.55
N CYS A 33 -15.76 27.50 -5.22
CA CYS A 33 -16.43 26.51 -6.05
C CYS A 33 -15.60 26.05 -7.25
N ARG A 34 -14.80 26.94 -7.86
CA ARG A 34 -13.83 26.54 -8.89
C ARG A 34 -12.77 25.60 -8.33
N LEU A 35 -12.25 25.91 -7.14
CA LEU A 35 -11.28 25.07 -6.44
C LEU A 35 -11.89 23.70 -6.06
N PHE A 36 -13.08 23.68 -5.46
CA PHE A 36 -13.78 22.45 -5.07
C PHE A 36 -14.17 21.59 -6.26
N TYR A 37 -14.49 22.18 -7.41
CA TYR A 37 -14.75 21.42 -8.63
C TYR A 37 -13.49 20.66 -9.06
N ASN A 38 -12.33 21.31 -9.06
CA ASN A 38 -11.06 20.68 -9.40
C ASN A 38 -10.63 19.59 -8.40
N LEU A 39 -11.07 19.69 -7.14
CA LEU A 39 -10.92 18.64 -6.12
C LEU A 39 -11.96 17.51 -6.26
N GLY A 40 -12.93 17.64 -7.17
CA GLY A 40 -14.00 16.66 -7.39
C GLY A 40 -15.16 16.74 -6.40
N TRP A 41 -15.18 17.73 -5.51
CA TRP A 41 -16.17 17.84 -4.42
C TRP A 41 -17.54 18.38 -4.88
N VAL A 42 -17.58 19.17 -5.95
CA VAL A 42 -18.81 19.81 -6.47
C VAL A 42 -19.03 19.53 -7.95
N SER A 43 -18.71 18.30 -8.38
CA SER A 43 -18.86 17.81 -9.76
C SER A 43 -20.33 17.60 -10.14
N GLY A 44 -20.64 17.66 -11.44
CA GLY A 44 -21.97 17.27 -11.95
C GLY A 44 -23.13 18.12 -11.44
N THR A 45 -22.87 19.39 -11.07
CA THR A 45 -23.80 20.33 -10.39
C THR A 45 -24.11 20.01 -8.92
N GLY A 46 -23.59 18.88 -8.41
CA GLY A 46 -23.68 18.47 -7.01
C GLY A 46 -22.84 19.32 -6.07
N GLY A 47 -23.11 19.19 -4.77
CA GLY A 47 -22.49 20.01 -3.73
C GLY A 47 -22.85 21.50 -3.82
N SER A 48 -22.47 22.25 -2.79
CA SER A 48 -22.79 23.67 -2.63
C SER A 48 -21.97 24.29 -1.50
N ILE A 49 -21.82 25.61 -1.47
CA ILE A 49 -21.22 26.35 -0.36
C ILE A 49 -22.10 27.54 -0.01
N THR A 50 -22.11 27.86 1.27
CA THR A 50 -22.66 29.11 1.80
C THR A 50 -21.70 29.71 2.81
N ALA A 51 -21.68 31.05 2.86
CA ALA A 51 -20.92 31.79 3.87
C ALA A 51 -21.69 33.02 4.33
N LYS A 52 -21.56 33.36 5.61
CA LYS A 52 -21.93 34.68 6.12
C LYS A 52 -20.97 35.74 5.57
N VAL A 53 -21.50 36.91 5.27
CA VAL A 53 -20.71 38.07 4.86
C VAL A 53 -19.87 38.51 6.04
N HIS A 54 -18.55 38.46 5.87
CA HIS A 54 -17.62 38.88 6.92
C HIS A 54 -17.57 40.41 6.98
N ASP A 55 -18.34 40.97 7.90
CA ASP A 55 -18.39 42.41 8.16
C ASP A 55 -18.33 42.64 9.68
N ASP A 56 -17.18 43.10 10.17
CA ASP A 56 -16.95 43.35 11.60
C ASP A 56 -17.85 44.46 12.18
N SER A 57 -18.45 45.29 11.32
CA SER A 57 -19.41 46.32 11.75
C SER A 57 -20.81 45.77 12.04
N VAL A 58 -21.08 44.52 11.63
CA VAL A 58 -22.38 43.85 11.80
C VAL A 58 -22.20 42.61 12.70
N PRO A 59 -23.00 42.46 13.78
CA PRO A 59 -22.96 41.25 14.60
C PRO A 59 -23.14 39.99 13.75
N LYS A 60 -22.38 38.92 14.03
CA LYS A 60 -22.46 37.64 13.29
C LYS A 60 -23.86 37.04 13.22
N SER A 61 -24.71 37.30 14.22
CA SER A 61 -26.12 36.88 14.23
C SER A 61 -26.97 37.55 13.14
N ASP A 62 -26.55 38.73 12.68
CA ASP A 62 -27.32 39.62 11.80
C ASP A 62 -26.67 39.75 10.41
N GLN A 63 -25.46 39.19 10.24
CA GLN A 63 -24.76 39.13 8.96
C GLN A 63 -25.57 38.37 7.90
N LEU A 64 -25.53 38.90 6.68
CA LEU A 64 -26.16 38.30 5.51
C LEU A 64 -25.51 36.98 5.14
N VAL A 65 -26.29 36.09 4.53
CA VAL A 65 -25.83 34.76 4.09
C VAL A 65 -25.78 34.74 2.56
N ILE A 66 -24.61 34.46 2.00
CA ILE A 66 -24.44 34.24 0.56
C ILE A 66 -24.55 32.76 0.27
N MET A 67 -25.27 32.40 -0.80
CA MET A 67 -25.54 31.02 -1.15
C MET A 67 -25.39 30.77 -2.64
N SER A 68 -24.66 29.69 -2.98
CA SER A 68 -24.57 29.25 -4.36
C SER A 68 -25.87 28.62 -4.86
N PRO A 69 -26.29 28.88 -6.11
CA PRO A 69 -27.48 28.27 -6.70
C PRO A 69 -27.33 26.75 -6.94
N SER A 70 -28.46 26.04 -6.94
CA SER A 70 -28.52 24.62 -7.32
C SER A 70 -28.65 24.43 -8.83
N GLY A 71 -28.18 23.28 -9.33
CA GLY A 71 -28.34 22.86 -10.72
C GLY A 71 -27.53 23.65 -11.75
N VAL A 72 -26.53 24.42 -11.30
CA VAL A 72 -25.58 25.13 -12.16
C VAL A 72 -24.19 24.48 -12.10
N GLN A 73 -23.39 24.71 -13.14
CA GLN A 73 -21.96 24.39 -13.18
C GLN A 73 -21.21 25.26 -12.17
N LYS A 74 -20.77 24.64 -11.07
CA LYS A 74 -20.22 25.34 -9.91
C LYS A 74 -18.91 26.07 -10.22
N GLU A 75 -18.12 25.53 -11.13
CA GLU A 75 -16.86 26.10 -11.63
C GLU A 75 -17.03 27.31 -12.55
N ARG A 76 -18.25 27.60 -13.02
CA ARG A 76 -18.54 28.72 -13.93
C ARG A 76 -19.38 29.82 -13.28
N MET A 77 -19.64 29.72 -11.98
CA MET A 77 -20.45 30.69 -11.25
C MET A 77 -19.74 32.03 -11.16
N VAL A 78 -20.49 33.11 -11.39
CA VAL A 78 -20.06 34.49 -11.18
C VAL A 78 -20.85 35.14 -10.04
N GLU A 79 -20.45 36.34 -9.62
CA GLU A 79 -21.03 37.03 -8.47
C GLU A 79 -22.55 37.27 -8.62
N GLU A 80 -22.99 37.51 -9.85
CA GLU A 80 -24.38 37.77 -10.21
C GLU A 80 -25.27 36.52 -10.12
N ASP A 81 -24.67 35.33 -10.03
CA ASP A 81 -25.40 34.06 -9.90
C ASP A 81 -25.78 33.74 -8.45
N MET A 82 -25.26 34.49 -7.47
CA MET A 82 -25.40 34.18 -6.05
C MET A 82 -26.71 34.71 -5.46
N TYR A 83 -27.32 33.90 -4.59
CA TYR A 83 -28.41 34.33 -3.73
C TYR A 83 -27.87 35.07 -2.50
N VAL A 84 -28.63 36.07 -2.02
CA VAL A 84 -28.37 36.74 -0.73
C VAL A 84 -29.58 36.53 0.17
N LEU A 85 -29.34 35.96 1.34
CA LEU A 85 -30.36 35.65 2.33
C LEU A 85 -30.12 36.50 3.59
N SER A 86 -31.18 36.77 4.33
CA SER A 86 -31.10 37.28 5.69
C SER A 86 -30.48 36.26 6.63
N SER A 87 -30.16 36.67 7.85
CA SER A 87 -29.69 35.75 8.90
C SER A 87 -30.76 34.72 9.31
N THR A 88 -32.05 34.98 9.05
CA THR A 88 -33.17 34.06 9.27
C THR A 88 -33.39 33.10 8.09
N GLY A 89 -32.72 33.31 6.96
CA GLY A 89 -32.84 32.48 5.75
C GLY A 89 -33.86 32.98 4.72
N ASP A 90 -34.41 34.18 4.89
CA ASP A 90 -35.31 34.79 3.91
C ASP A 90 -34.51 35.32 2.71
N ILE A 91 -34.98 35.08 1.50
CA ILE A 91 -34.29 35.53 0.28
C ILE A 91 -34.46 37.04 0.12
N LEU A 92 -33.36 37.78 0.18
CA LEU A 92 -33.31 39.24 -0.03
C LEU A 92 -32.92 39.59 -1.46
N PHE A 93 -32.14 38.74 -2.12
CA PHE A 93 -31.76 38.89 -3.53
C PHE A 93 -31.74 37.54 -4.24
N SER A 94 -32.29 37.54 -5.46
CA SER A 94 -32.29 36.41 -6.38
C SER A 94 -31.59 36.78 -7.68
N PRO A 95 -30.72 35.89 -8.23
CA PRO A 95 -30.09 36.08 -9.54
C PRO A 95 -31.12 36.10 -10.67
N LEU A 96 -30.83 36.86 -11.74
CA LEU A 96 -31.69 36.92 -12.92
C LEU A 96 -31.60 35.62 -13.73
N PRO A 97 -32.71 35.13 -14.32
CA PRO A 97 -32.68 33.98 -15.21
C PRO A 97 -31.79 34.25 -16.44
N LYS A 98 -30.83 33.37 -16.69
CA LYS A 98 -30.02 33.37 -17.91
C LYS A 98 -30.81 32.69 -19.06
N GLY A 99 -30.58 33.14 -20.30
CA GLY A 99 -31.19 32.54 -21.49
C GLY A 99 -30.71 31.10 -21.74
N TYR A 100 -31.38 30.39 -22.65
CA TYR A 100 -30.98 29.06 -23.09
C TYR A 100 -29.48 29.03 -23.49
N PRO A 101 -28.69 28.02 -23.08
CA PRO A 101 -29.07 26.72 -22.51
C PRO A 101 -29.13 26.66 -20.97
N HIS A 102 -29.08 27.80 -20.27
CA HIS A 102 -29.02 27.83 -18.81
C HIS A 102 -30.38 27.56 -18.17
N LYS A 103 -30.43 26.65 -17.20
CA LYS A 103 -31.62 26.51 -16.34
C LYS A 103 -31.71 27.73 -15.41
N PRO A 104 -32.93 28.20 -15.07
CA PRO A 104 -33.09 29.26 -14.09
C PRO A 104 -32.41 28.84 -12.77
N PRO A 105 -31.51 29.66 -12.22
CA PRO A 105 -30.84 29.34 -10.96
C PRO A 105 -31.88 29.22 -9.86
N LYS A 106 -31.96 28.07 -9.18
CA LYS A 106 -32.82 27.89 -8.00
C LYS A 106 -31.99 28.09 -6.74
N CYS A 107 -32.59 28.71 -5.72
CA CYS A 107 -31.99 28.70 -4.39
C CYS A 107 -31.76 27.24 -3.98
N SER A 108 -30.59 26.94 -3.43
CA SER A 108 -30.15 25.56 -3.24
C SER A 108 -31.15 24.74 -2.42
N ASP A 109 -31.45 23.50 -2.84
CA ASP A 109 -32.30 22.60 -2.04
C ASP A 109 -31.65 22.24 -0.69
N CYS A 110 -30.34 22.48 -0.56
CA CYS A 110 -29.58 22.40 0.69
C CYS A 110 -29.82 23.60 1.64
N ALA A 111 -30.54 24.65 1.23
CA ALA A 111 -30.71 25.87 2.04
C ALA A 111 -31.24 25.58 3.47
N PRO A 112 -32.28 24.75 3.68
CA PRO A 112 -32.74 24.42 5.02
C PRO A 112 -31.67 23.71 5.88
N LEU A 113 -30.86 22.83 5.26
CA LEU A 113 -29.78 22.12 5.93
C LEU A 113 -28.68 23.06 6.39
N PHE A 114 -28.30 24.00 5.52
CA PHE A 114 -27.33 25.05 5.86
C PHE A 114 -27.81 25.95 7.00
N MET A 115 -29.08 26.35 6.97
CA MET A 115 -29.66 27.15 8.04
C MET A 115 -29.67 26.42 9.39
N LYS A 116 -29.82 25.08 9.42
CA LYS A 116 -29.66 24.32 10.67
C LYS A 116 -28.25 24.43 11.25
N ALA A 117 -27.20 24.34 10.42
CA ALA A 117 -25.83 24.54 10.89
C ALA A 117 -25.59 25.98 11.40
N TYR A 118 -26.12 27.00 10.72
CA TYR A 118 -26.06 28.38 11.21
C TYR A 118 -26.75 28.56 12.57
N ASN A 119 -27.97 28.02 12.72
CA ASN A 119 -28.78 28.21 13.92
C ASN A 119 -28.31 27.37 15.12
N MET A 120 -27.87 26.13 14.88
CA MET A 120 -27.51 25.18 15.95
C MET A 120 -26.03 25.19 16.31
N ARG A 121 -25.17 25.78 15.45
CA ARG A 121 -23.71 25.79 15.64
C ARG A 121 -23.05 27.15 15.47
N ASN A 122 -23.83 28.20 15.23
CA ASN A 122 -23.31 29.55 14.97
C ASN A 122 -22.20 29.54 13.88
N ALA A 123 -22.41 28.75 12.84
CA ALA A 123 -21.47 28.63 11.73
C ALA A 123 -21.25 29.99 11.05
N GLY A 124 -20.06 30.19 10.47
CA GLY A 124 -19.76 31.28 9.54
C GLY A 124 -19.78 30.83 8.08
N ALA A 125 -19.58 29.54 7.83
CA ALA A 125 -19.73 28.95 6.51
C ALA A 125 -20.08 27.45 6.61
N VAL A 126 -20.72 26.94 5.56
CA VAL A 126 -21.08 25.53 5.41
C VAL A 126 -20.73 25.08 4.00
N ILE A 127 -20.07 23.93 3.90
CA ILE A 127 -19.67 23.28 2.65
C ILE A 127 -20.42 21.96 2.55
N HIS A 128 -21.07 21.74 1.43
CA HIS A 128 -21.63 20.47 1.04
C HIS A 128 -20.82 19.89 -0.11
N SER A 129 -20.22 18.73 0.11
CA SER A 129 -19.37 18.03 -0.86
C SER A 129 -19.99 16.69 -1.23
N HIS A 130 -19.90 16.34 -2.51
CA HIS A 130 -20.23 15.05 -3.10
C HIS A 130 -18.96 14.27 -3.47
N GLY A 131 -17.85 14.52 -2.76
CA GLY A 131 -16.58 13.84 -2.99
C GLY A 131 -16.72 12.31 -2.89
N MET A 132 -16.02 11.60 -3.78
CA MET A 132 -16.20 10.15 -3.96
C MET A 132 -15.84 9.37 -2.69
N GLU A 133 -14.76 9.76 -2.02
CA GLU A 133 -14.33 9.23 -0.73
C GLU A 133 -15.38 9.44 0.38
N SER A 134 -16.04 10.59 0.44
CA SER A 134 -17.13 10.82 1.39
C SER A 134 -18.35 9.92 1.12
N CYS A 135 -18.58 9.55 -0.13
CA CYS A 135 -19.62 8.60 -0.52
C CYS A 135 -19.23 7.16 -0.18
N ILE A 136 -18.05 6.69 -0.65
CA ILE A 136 -17.56 5.33 -0.48
C ILE A 136 -17.34 4.96 0.99
N VAL A 137 -16.84 5.89 1.82
CA VAL A 137 -16.56 5.59 3.23
C VAL A 137 -17.83 5.19 3.99
N THR A 138 -18.99 5.71 3.59
CA THR A 138 -20.29 5.33 4.16
C THR A 138 -20.77 3.95 3.69
N MET A 139 -20.17 3.38 2.65
CA MET A 139 -20.51 2.06 2.13
C MET A 139 -19.63 0.94 2.68
N LEU A 140 -18.48 1.27 3.30
CA LEU A 140 -17.56 0.28 3.86
C LEU A 140 -18.22 -0.58 4.95
N ASP A 141 -19.10 0.04 5.75
CA ASP A 141 -20.02 -0.65 6.64
C ASP A 141 -21.43 -0.07 6.46
N PRO A 142 -22.32 -0.76 5.72
CA PRO A 142 -23.68 -0.30 5.48
C PRO A 142 -24.54 -0.17 6.75
N LEU A 143 -24.14 -0.81 7.86
CA LEU A 143 -24.89 -0.77 9.13
C LEU A 143 -24.33 0.29 10.10
N ALA A 144 -23.14 0.81 9.85
CA ALA A 144 -22.52 1.81 10.71
C ALA A 144 -23.32 3.13 10.70
N LYS A 145 -23.65 3.63 11.89
CA LYS A 145 -24.29 4.95 12.07
C LYS A 145 -23.27 6.09 12.19
N GLU A 146 -21.98 5.75 12.24
CA GLU A 146 -20.89 6.66 12.54
C GLU A 146 -19.64 6.22 11.79
N PHE A 147 -18.88 7.17 11.27
CA PHE A 147 -17.52 6.97 10.83
C PHE A 147 -16.56 7.30 11.97
N ARG A 148 -15.54 6.46 12.17
CA ARG A 148 -14.56 6.56 13.26
C ARG A 148 -13.14 6.49 12.71
N ILE A 149 -12.23 7.33 13.17
CA ILE A 149 -10.80 7.27 12.83
C ILE A 149 -9.95 7.86 13.96
N THR A 150 -8.74 7.34 14.18
CA THR A 150 -7.84 7.83 15.22
C THR A 150 -6.37 7.85 14.78
N HIS A 151 -5.50 8.50 15.56
CA HIS A 151 -4.04 8.47 15.39
C HIS A 151 -3.54 8.95 14.01
N MET A 152 -4.21 9.96 13.45
CA MET A 152 -3.88 10.59 12.18
C MET A 152 -3.63 12.09 12.39
N GLU A 153 -2.52 12.62 11.85
CA GLU A 153 -2.13 14.04 12.03
C GLU A 153 -3.22 15.02 11.58
N MET A 154 -3.96 14.66 10.52
CA MET A 154 -5.04 15.48 9.98
C MET A 154 -6.26 15.62 10.90
N ILE A 155 -6.38 14.81 11.96
CA ILE A 155 -7.42 14.98 12.99
C ILE A 155 -7.24 16.31 13.72
N LYS A 156 -6.00 16.80 13.89
CA LYS A 156 -5.72 18.10 14.53
C LYS A 156 -6.29 19.29 13.77
N GLY A 157 -6.61 19.13 12.49
CA GLY A 157 -7.28 20.15 11.69
C GLY A 157 -8.79 20.23 11.94
N ILE A 158 -9.37 19.27 12.67
CA ILE A 158 -10.78 19.27 13.07
C ILE A 158 -10.92 19.97 14.42
N GLN A 159 -11.86 20.90 14.50
CA GLN A 159 -12.08 21.68 15.71
C GLN A 159 -12.33 20.76 16.93
N GLY A 160 -11.59 21.01 18.01
CA GLY A 160 -11.75 20.30 19.27
C GLY A 160 -11.09 18.91 19.34
N HIS A 161 -10.22 18.57 18.39
CA HIS A 161 -9.52 17.28 18.36
C HIS A 161 -7.99 17.44 18.28
N GLY A 162 -7.27 16.52 18.93
CA GLY A 162 -5.82 16.32 18.85
C GLY A 162 -5.46 15.03 18.12
N TYR A 163 -4.16 14.78 17.96
CA TYR A 163 -3.64 13.61 17.22
C TYR A 163 -4.14 12.26 17.78
N TYR A 164 -4.16 12.13 19.10
CA TYR A 164 -4.54 10.88 19.80
C TYR A 164 -6.06 10.72 19.97
N ASP A 165 -6.84 11.73 19.61
CA ASP A 165 -8.29 11.65 19.78
C ASP A 165 -8.92 10.71 18.75
N GLU A 166 -10.07 10.14 19.12
CA GLU A 166 -10.95 9.45 18.17
C GLU A 166 -11.88 10.49 17.54
N LEU A 167 -11.82 10.63 16.23
CA LEU A 167 -12.74 11.46 15.47
C LEU A 167 -13.99 10.64 15.13
N LEU A 168 -15.15 11.18 15.49
CA LEU A 168 -16.47 10.60 15.21
C LEU A 168 -17.27 11.51 14.28
N VAL A 169 -17.78 10.95 13.19
CA VAL A 169 -18.65 11.67 12.24
C VAL A 169 -19.96 10.88 12.07
N PRO A 170 -21.11 11.44 12.47
CA PRO A 170 -22.39 10.75 12.31
C PRO A 170 -22.75 10.57 10.83
N ILE A 171 -23.39 9.43 10.53
CA ILE A 171 -23.89 9.06 9.20
C ILE A 171 -25.42 9.04 9.26
N ILE A 172 -26.07 9.83 8.41
CA ILE A 172 -27.53 9.81 8.21
C ILE A 172 -27.87 9.13 6.89
N GLU A 173 -29.05 8.52 6.83
CA GLU A 173 -29.55 7.87 5.63
C GLU A 173 -30.02 8.91 4.59
N ASN A 174 -29.73 8.65 3.32
CA ASN A 174 -30.14 9.51 2.22
C ASN A 174 -31.64 9.38 1.92
N THR A 175 -32.21 10.45 1.36
CA THR A 175 -33.62 10.51 0.94
C THR A 175 -33.71 10.95 -0.52
N ALA A 176 -34.87 10.75 -1.15
CA ALA A 176 -35.08 11.16 -2.55
C ALA A 176 -35.06 12.68 -2.74
N HIS A 177 -35.39 13.43 -1.69
CA HIS A 177 -35.43 14.89 -1.69
C HIS A 177 -34.59 15.44 -0.55
N GLU A 178 -33.58 16.27 -0.87
CA GLU A 178 -32.62 16.82 0.10
C GLU A 178 -33.31 17.50 1.29
N ARG A 179 -34.44 18.19 1.07
CA ARG A 179 -35.17 18.90 2.14
C ARG A 179 -35.64 17.97 3.26
N GLU A 180 -35.88 16.68 2.97
CA GLU A 180 -36.31 15.68 3.95
C GLU A 180 -35.16 15.28 4.91
N LEU A 181 -33.91 15.56 4.54
CA LEU A 181 -32.72 15.34 5.40
C LEU A 181 -32.62 16.35 6.55
N THR A 182 -33.41 17.43 6.53
CA THR A 182 -33.28 18.54 7.49
C THR A 182 -33.43 18.10 8.93
N GLU A 183 -34.40 17.21 9.22
CA GLU A 183 -34.67 16.74 10.58
C GLU A 183 -33.66 15.70 11.05
N SER A 184 -33.23 14.77 10.17
CA SER A 184 -32.19 13.80 10.50
C SER A 184 -30.82 14.46 10.71
N LEU A 185 -30.49 15.49 9.90
CA LEU A 185 -29.32 16.33 10.11
C LEU A 185 -29.39 17.05 11.46
N ALA A 186 -30.51 17.68 11.79
CA ALA A 186 -30.69 18.37 13.07
C ALA A 186 -30.53 17.41 14.26
N ALA A 187 -31.12 16.21 14.19
CA ALA A 187 -30.97 15.18 15.22
C ALA A 187 -29.51 14.69 15.35
N ALA A 188 -28.80 14.51 14.23
CA ALA A 188 -27.38 14.16 14.25
C ALA A 188 -26.52 15.28 14.85
N ILE A 189 -26.80 16.53 14.51
CA ILE A 189 -26.15 17.69 15.14
C ILE A 189 -26.41 17.66 16.65
N GLU A 190 -27.65 17.51 17.11
CA GLU A 190 -27.97 17.50 18.54
C GLU A 190 -27.29 16.34 19.30
N ALA A 191 -27.30 15.13 18.74
CA ALA A 191 -26.72 13.95 19.36
C ALA A 191 -25.18 13.98 19.43
N TYR A 192 -24.52 14.70 18.52
CA TYR A 192 -23.05 14.78 18.43
C TYR A 192 -22.59 16.23 18.62
N PRO A 193 -22.54 16.76 19.86
CA PRO A 193 -22.26 18.16 20.13
C PRO A 193 -20.89 18.64 19.65
N LYS A 194 -19.90 17.73 19.61
CA LYS A 194 -18.53 18.02 19.15
C LYS A 194 -18.35 17.90 17.63
N THR A 195 -19.32 17.39 16.88
CA THR A 195 -19.16 17.22 15.43
C THR A 195 -19.19 18.56 14.72
N THR A 196 -18.33 18.71 13.72
CA THR A 196 -18.37 19.80 12.73
C THR A 196 -18.79 19.33 11.35
N ALA A 197 -19.20 18.05 11.24
CA ALA A 197 -19.71 17.49 10.00
C ALA A 197 -20.77 16.38 10.20
N VAL A 198 -21.55 16.12 9.15
CA VAL A 198 -22.45 14.96 9.04
C VAL A 198 -22.31 14.35 7.66
N LEU A 199 -22.08 13.03 7.62
CA LEU A 199 -22.09 12.24 6.39
C LEU A 199 -23.52 11.85 6.03
N VAL A 200 -23.82 11.85 4.73
CA VAL A 200 -25.08 11.36 4.16
C VAL A 200 -24.75 10.15 3.30
N ARG A 201 -25.27 8.98 3.68
CA ARG A 201 -24.90 7.70 3.04
C ARG A 201 -25.17 7.73 1.53
N ASN A 202 -24.22 7.25 0.72
CA ASN A 202 -24.34 7.22 -0.74
C ASN A 202 -24.56 8.60 -1.39
N HIS A 203 -24.20 9.70 -0.72
CA HIS A 203 -24.45 11.06 -1.18
C HIS A 203 -23.22 11.94 -1.01
N GLY A 204 -22.77 12.15 0.23
CA GLY A 204 -21.67 13.09 0.49
C GLY A 204 -21.60 13.54 1.94
N ILE A 205 -21.11 14.77 2.16
CA ILE A 205 -20.90 15.34 3.51
C ILE A 205 -21.33 16.80 3.60
N TYR A 206 -21.79 17.20 4.79
CA TYR A 206 -21.97 18.59 5.19
C TYR A 206 -20.93 18.94 6.27
N VAL A 207 -20.13 19.97 6.05
CA VAL A 207 -19.08 20.44 6.96
C VAL A 207 -19.28 21.92 7.27
N TRP A 208 -19.17 22.34 8.53
CA TRP A 208 -19.29 23.75 8.91
C TRP A 208 -18.14 24.20 9.81
N GLY A 209 -17.86 25.51 9.76
CA GLY A 209 -16.83 26.15 10.57
C GLY A 209 -17.27 27.54 11.00
N ASP A 210 -16.50 28.14 11.90
CA ASP A 210 -16.75 29.50 12.40
C ASP A 210 -16.57 30.59 11.32
N SER A 211 -15.86 30.24 10.25
CA SER A 211 -15.44 31.03 9.10
C SER A 211 -15.35 30.11 7.88
N TRP A 212 -15.26 30.69 6.68
CA TRP A 212 -15.02 29.92 5.46
C TRP A 212 -13.66 29.20 5.48
N ILE A 213 -12.65 29.79 6.13
CA ILE A 213 -11.31 29.21 6.29
C ILE A 213 -11.41 27.94 7.11
N SER A 214 -11.99 28.03 8.31
CA SER A 214 -12.22 26.88 9.18
C SER A 214 -13.07 25.80 8.50
N ALA A 215 -14.18 26.17 7.85
CA ALA A 215 -15.02 25.19 7.14
C ALA A 215 -14.23 24.47 6.04
N LYS A 216 -13.44 25.21 5.24
CA LYS A 216 -12.62 24.65 4.17
C LYS A 216 -11.51 23.75 4.71
N THR A 217 -10.74 24.20 5.69
CA THR A 217 -9.65 23.41 6.27
C THR A 217 -10.17 22.12 6.88
N GLN A 218 -11.28 22.18 7.62
CA GLN A 218 -11.91 20.98 8.16
C GLN A 218 -12.42 20.05 7.05
N ALA A 219 -13.01 20.58 5.97
CA ALA A 219 -13.42 19.77 4.83
C ALA A 219 -12.22 19.04 4.19
N GLU A 220 -11.08 19.73 3.99
CA GLU A 220 -9.85 19.10 3.48
C GLU A 220 -9.37 17.98 4.40
N CYS A 221 -9.40 18.19 5.72
CA CYS A 221 -9.05 17.16 6.70
C CYS A 221 -10.03 15.98 6.66
N TYR A 222 -11.35 16.23 6.60
CA TYR A 222 -12.34 15.15 6.50
C TYR A 222 -12.16 14.32 5.24
N HIS A 223 -12.04 14.96 4.08
CA HIS A 223 -11.81 14.28 2.81
C HIS A 223 -10.51 13.45 2.83
N TYR A 224 -9.43 14.01 3.38
CA TYR A 224 -8.18 13.26 3.58
C TYR A 224 -8.40 12.03 4.49
N LEU A 225 -9.09 12.20 5.61
CA LEU A 225 -9.31 11.13 6.58
C LEU A 225 -10.21 10.01 6.03
N PHE A 226 -11.20 10.34 5.20
CA PHE A 226 -12.01 9.34 4.50
C PHE A 226 -11.18 8.58 3.47
N GLU A 227 -10.37 9.27 2.67
CA GLU A 227 -9.48 8.63 1.71
C GLU A 227 -8.44 7.73 2.42
N ALA A 228 -7.89 8.20 3.54
CA ALA A 228 -6.98 7.41 4.37
C ALA A 228 -7.67 6.17 4.94
N ALA A 229 -8.89 6.29 5.45
CA ALA A 229 -9.66 5.15 5.94
C ALA A 229 -9.94 4.13 4.83
N ILE A 230 -10.34 4.57 3.65
CA ILE A 230 -10.55 3.69 2.48
C ILE A 230 -9.25 2.97 2.11
N LYS A 231 -8.11 3.68 2.07
CA LYS A 231 -6.81 3.08 1.77
C LYS A 231 -6.36 2.09 2.85
N LEU A 232 -6.54 2.43 4.13
CA LEU A 232 -6.25 1.53 5.25
C LEU A 232 -7.12 0.28 5.17
N HIS A 233 -8.42 0.43 4.88
CA HIS A 233 -9.34 -0.69 4.64
C HIS A 233 -8.86 -1.60 3.50
N GLN A 234 -8.46 -1.03 2.37
CA GLN A 234 -7.94 -1.77 1.21
C GLN A 234 -6.65 -2.54 1.55
N LEU A 235 -5.84 -2.00 2.47
CA LEU A 235 -4.63 -2.65 2.98
C LEU A 235 -4.90 -3.62 4.14
N GLY A 236 -6.16 -3.81 4.55
CA GLY A 236 -6.54 -4.68 5.66
C GLY A 236 -6.19 -4.12 7.05
N LEU A 237 -5.90 -2.82 7.15
CA LEU A 237 -5.65 -2.11 8.41
C LEU A 237 -6.92 -1.43 8.91
N ASP A 238 -7.16 -1.52 10.21
CA ASP A 238 -8.31 -0.88 10.86
C ASP A 238 -7.97 0.56 11.27
N TRP A 239 -8.51 1.52 10.54
CA TRP A 239 -8.30 2.96 10.74
C TRP A 239 -8.92 3.49 12.05
N SER A 240 -9.81 2.71 12.68
CA SER A 240 -10.40 3.06 13.97
C SER A 240 -9.51 2.67 15.18
N THR A 241 -8.39 1.98 14.94
CA THR A 241 -7.48 1.53 16.01
C THR A 241 -6.14 2.29 15.98
N PRO A 242 -5.36 2.38 17.08
CA PRO A 242 -4.04 3.03 17.08
C PRO A 242 -2.95 2.28 16.29
N SER A 243 -3.28 1.11 15.73
CA SER A 243 -2.29 0.11 15.28
C SER A 243 -1.53 0.50 14.01
N HIS A 244 -1.96 1.56 13.30
CA HIS A 244 -1.26 2.13 12.14
C HIS A 244 -0.23 3.24 12.47
N GLY A 245 0.00 3.56 13.75
CA GLY A 245 0.99 4.56 14.20
C GLY A 245 2.41 4.02 14.41
N PRO A 246 3.41 4.90 14.71
CA PRO A 246 4.78 4.46 14.97
C PRO A 246 4.85 3.56 16.19
N LEU A 247 5.26 2.30 15.96
CA LEU A 247 5.50 1.30 16.99
C LEU A 247 6.60 1.78 17.93
N GLN A 248 6.23 2.35 19.09
CA GLN A 248 7.20 2.54 20.16
C GLN A 248 7.67 1.18 20.64
N SER A 249 9.00 1.06 20.70
CA SER A 249 9.67 -0.09 21.26
C SER A 249 9.44 -0.18 22.77
N SER A 250 9.04 -1.38 23.19
CA SER A 250 9.40 -2.06 24.44
C SER A 250 8.42 -2.07 25.64
N LYS A 251 8.38 -3.30 26.21
CA LYS A 251 8.08 -3.72 27.60
C LYS A 251 6.63 -3.97 28.01
N LEU A 252 6.32 -5.27 28.12
CA LEU A 252 5.76 -5.93 29.32
C LEU A 252 4.91 -5.04 30.22
N LEU A 253 3.59 -5.13 30.05
CA LEU A 253 2.65 -5.07 31.17
C LEU A 253 1.77 -6.31 31.10
N LEU A 254 2.12 -7.28 31.96
CA LEU A 254 1.21 -8.32 32.41
C LEU A 254 0.00 -7.63 33.08
N GLY A 255 -1.20 -8.06 32.71
CA GLY A 255 -2.42 -7.81 33.48
C GLY A 255 -3.44 -6.91 32.79
N GLY A 256 -4.21 -7.49 31.86
CA GLY A 256 -5.40 -6.87 31.28
C GLY A 256 -5.96 -7.76 30.19
N GLN A 257 -7.22 -8.18 30.30
CA GLN A 257 -7.87 -9.11 29.37
C GLN A 257 -7.83 -8.60 27.91
N PRO A 258 -7.72 -9.50 26.92
CA PRO A 258 -7.61 -9.11 25.52
C PRO A 258 -9.00 -8.78 24.95
N THR A 259 -9.16 -7.57 24.42
CA THR A 259 -10.24 -7.25 23.48
C THR A 259 -9.66 -7.11 22.07
N ASN A 260 -10.20 -7.96 21.20
CA ASN A 260 -9.81 -8.28 19.83
C ASN A 260 -9.40 -7.10 18.93
N ALA A 261 -8.14 -7.10 18.50
CA ALA A 261 -7.68 -6.50 17.24
C ALA A 261 -6.97 -7.61 16.43
N SER A 262 -7.40 -7.79 15.18
CA SER A 262 -7.02 -8.83 14.19
C SER A 262 -5.68 -9.56 14.45
N GLN A 263 -5.76 -10.63 15.24
CA GLN A 263 -4.72 -11.62 15.41
C GLN A 263 -5.06 -12.75 14.44
N LYS A 264 -4.18 -13.14 13.52
CA LYS A 264 -4.48 -14.22 12.55
C LYS A 264 -4.99 -15.46 13.30
N HIS A 265 -6.24 -15.85 13.05
CA HIS A 265 -6.89 -16.89 13.84
C HIS A 265 -6.49 -18.31 13.39
N CYS A 266 -6.09 -18.49 12.13
CA CYS A 266 -5.90 -19.82 11.53
C CYS A 266 -4.67 -19.91 10.62
N ILE A 267 -3.86 -20.95 10.80
CA ILE A 267 -2.78 -21.36 9.88
C ILE A 267 -3.16 -22.70 9.24
N VAL A 268 -3.02 -22.81 7.92
CA VAL A 268 -3.18 -24.06 7.18
C VAL A 268 -1.82 -24.44 6.59
N LEU A 269 -1.31 -25.62 6.93
CA LEU A 269 -0.01 -26.11 6.50
C LEU A 269 -0.15 -27.25 5.50
N ASP A 270 0.68 -27.23 4.46
CA ASP A 270 0.95 -28.41 3.67
C ASP A 270 1.89 -29.40 4.40
N ILE A 271 1.95 -30.64 3.91
CA ILE A 271 2.81 -31.69 4.42
C ILE A 271 4.12 -31.79 3.62
N GLU A 272 4.02 -32.31 2.40
CA GLU A 272 5.18 -32.64 1.58
C GLU A 272 5.96 -31.37 1.21
N GLY A 273 7.27 -31.35 1.42
CA GLY A 273 8.11 -30.16 1.13
C GLY A 273 7.94 -29.00 2.12
N THR A 274 6.93 -29.02 2.98
CA THR A 274 6.60 -27.92 3.91
C THR A 274 6.90 -28.30 5.37
N THR A 275 6.16 -29.27 5.93
CA THR A 275 6.38 -29.78 7.30
C THR A 275 7.17 -31.09 7.32
N THR A 276 7.15 -31.85 6.22
CA THR A 276 7.79 -33.16 6.08
C THR A 276 8.63 -33.22 4.81
N PRO A 277 9.85 -33.81 4.84
CA PRO A 277 10.67 -33.98 3.65
C PRO A 277 9.96 -34.78 2.55
N ILE A 278 10.07 -34.33 1.31
CA ILE A 278 9.57 -35.03 0.11
C ILE A 278 10.05 -36.48 0.08
N SER A 279 11.33 -36.71 0.38
CA SER A 279 11.94 -38.03 0.41
C SER A 279 11.29 -38.99 1.40
N PHE A 280 10.72 -38.50 2.52
CA PHE A 280 10.04 -39.39 3.44
C PHE A 280 8.74 -39.95 2.84
N VAL A 281 7.99 -39.10 2.12
CA VAL A 281 6.77 -39.53 1.44
C VAL A 281 7.11 -40.48 0.30
N THR A 282 8.04 -40.09 -0.58
CA THR A 282 8.37 -40.85 -1.80
C THR A 282 9.20 -42.10 -1.56
N ASP A 283 10.14 -42.07 -0.61
CA ASP A 283 11.14 -43.14 -0.44
C ASP A 283 10.83 -44.05 0.76
N VAL A 284 9.93 -43.63 1.66
CA VAL A 284 9.56 -44.40 2.86
C VAL A 284 8.08 -44.80 2.84
N LEU A 285 7.14 -43.86 2.87
CA LEU A 285 5.71 -44.18 3.04
C LEU A 285 5.14 -45.02 1.89
N PHE A 286 5.27 -44.56 0.64
CA PHE A 286 4.75 -45.31 -0.50
C PHE A 286 5.44 -46.66 -0.70
N PRO A 287 6.79 -46.75 -0.64
CA PRO A 287 7.49 -48.04 -0.71
C PRO A 287 7.14 -48.98 0.44
N TYR A 288 6.86 -48.47 1.64
CA TYR A 288 6.40 -49.28 2.76
C TYR A 288 5.03 -49.90 2.45
N ALA A 289 4.07 -49.14 1.95
CA ALA A 289 2.76 -49.69 1.59
C ALA A 289 2.90 -50.81 0.54
N GLN A 290 3.72 -50.59 -0.49
CA GLN A 290 3.96 -51.58 -1.54
C GLN A 290 4.59 -52.87 -0.99
N LYS A 291 5.63 -52.77 -0.14
CA LYS A 291 6.33 -53.96 0.39
C LYS A 291 5.52 -54.75 1.42
N ASN A 292 4.55 -54.12 2.06
CA ASN A 292 3.83 -54.70 3.19
C ASN A 292 2.35 -55.02 2.89
N VAL A 293 1.85 -54.75 1.68
CA VAL A 293 0.47 -55.04 1.29
C VAL A 293 0.09 -56.50 1.51
N GLN A 294 0.95 -57.44 1.09
CA GLN A 294 0.70 -58.87 1.26
C GLN A 294 0.61 -59.25 2.74
N ARG A 295 1.63 -58.85 3.51
CA ARG A 295 1.69 -59.15 4.95
C ARG A 295 0.49 -58.59 5.70
N HIS A 296 0.11 -57.34 5.40
CA HIS A 296 -1.05 -56.70 6.01
C HIS A 296 -2.33 -57.48 5.71
N LEU A 297 -2.60 -57.77 4.44
CA LEU A 297 -3.77 -58.55 4.04
C LEU A 297 -3.79 -59.95 4.67
N GLU A 298 -2.65 -60.61 4.85
CA GLU A 298 -2.57 -61.93 5.50
C GLU A 298 -2.92 -61.85 7.00
N GLU A 299 -2.36 -60.86 7.70
CA GLU A 299 -2.51 -60.65 9.14
C GLU A 299 -3.90 -60.12 9.51
N THR A 300 -4.48 -59.24 8.70
CA THR A 300 -5.74 -58.55 9.03
C THR A 300 -6.94 -59.04 8.22
N TYR A 301 -6.78 -60.04 7.34
CA TYR A 301 -7.84 -60.51 6.44
C TYR A 301 -9.21 -60.65 7.10
N ASP A 302 -9.26 -61.29 8.26
CA ASP A 302 -10.50 -61.69 8.93
C ASP A 302 -11.11 -60.55 9.77
N THR A 303 -10.52 -59.35 9.71
CA THR A 303 -11.04 -58.15 10.37
C THR A 303 -12.06 -57.42 9.49
N ASP A 304 -13.06 -56.81 10.12
CA ASP A 304 -14.12 -56.09 9.41
C ASP A 304 -13.58 -54.99 8.49
N PHE A 305 -12.59 -54.21 8.95
CA PHE A 305 -12.01 -53.13 8.15
C PHE A 305 -11.27 -53.63 6.91
N THR A 306 -10.61 -54.80 6.99
CA THR A 306 -9.93 -55.38 5.83
C THR A 306 -10.92 -55.99 4.85
N GLN A 307 -12.02 -56.57 5.36
CA GLN A 307 -13.11 -57.04 4.50
C GLN A 307 -13.78 -55.89 3.73
N ASP A 308 -13.93 -54.72 4.35
CA ASP A 308 -14.43 -53.52 3.68
C ASP A 308 -13.47 -53.02 2.58
N ASP A 309 -12.16 -52.99 2.86
CA ASP A 309 -11.14 -52.67 1.85
C ASP A 309 -11.20 -53.64 0.66
N ILE A 310 -11.29 -54.95 0.94
CA ILE A 310 -11.38 -56.00 -0.07
C ILE A 310 -12.62 -55.79 -0.94
N LYS A 311 -13.77 -55.46 -0.33
CA LYS A 311 -15.02 -55.22 -1.05
C LYS A 311 -14.89 -54.03 -2.01
N LEU A 312 -14.28 -52.93 -1.57
CA LEU A 312 -14.07 -51.74 -2.40
C LEU A 312 -13.05 -51.99 -3.52
N LEU A 313 -11.97 -52.72 -3.23
CA LEU A 313 -10.98 -53.09 -4.24
C LEU A 313 -11.56 -54.06 -5.27
N ARG A 314 -12.41 -55.01 -4.86
CA ARG A 314 -13.14 -55.88 -5.80
C ARG A 314 -13.98 -55.08 -6.78
N SER A 315 -14.79 -54.15 -6.28
CA SER A 315 -15.62 -53.31 -7.14
C SER A 315 -14.78 -52.47 -8.10
N GLN A 316 -13.64 -51.91 -7.66
CA GLN A 316 -12.76 -51.14 -8.53
C GLN A 316 -12.10 -52.01 -9.60
N VAL A 317 -11.65 -53.23 -9.26
CA VAL A 317 -11.00 -54.13 -10.20
C VAL A 317 -12.00 -54.66 -11.24
N GLU A 318 -13.25 -54.92 -10.85
CA GLU A 318 -14.31 -55.26 -11.80
C GLU A 318 -14.56 -54.13 -12.82
N ASP A 319 -14.58 -52.89 -12.37
CA ASP A 319 -14.68 -51.71 -13.23
C ASP A 319 -13.45 -51.57 -14.16
N ASP A 320 -12.25 -51.78 -13.63
CA ASP A 320 -10.99 -51.74 -14.38
C ASP A 320 -10.94 -52.81 -15.49
N LEU A 321 -11.47 -54.01 -15.21
CA LEU A 321 -11.57 -55.09 -16.18
C LEU A 321 -12.58 -54.78 -17.29
N GLN A 322 -13.71 -54.16 -16.95
CA GLN A 322 -14.70 -53.73 -17.94
C GLN A 322 -14.14 -52.65 -18.88
N HIS A 323 -13.31 -51.76 -18.36
CA HIS A 323 -12.66 -50.69 -19.12
C HIS A 323 -11.33 -51.09 -19.77
N GLY A 324 -10.92 -52.36 -19.67
CA GLY A 324 -9.72 -52.89 -20.33
C GLY A 324 -8.41 -52.30 -19.80
N VAL A 325 -8.33 -51.96 -18.51
CA VAL A 325 -7.11 -51.42 -17.90
C VAL A 325 -5.99 -52.48 -17.92
N VAL A 326 -4.84 -52.10 -18.47
CA VAL A 326 -3.64 -52.94 -18.55
C VAL A 326 -3.18 -53.29 -17.12
N ASP A 327 -2.85 -54.56 -16.88
CA ASP A 327 -2.45 -55.15 -15.59
C ASP A 327 -3.57 -55.40 -14.54
N ALA A 328 -4.85 -55.20 -14.89
CA ALA A 328 -5.97 -55.62 -14.02
C ALA A 328 -6.15 -57.15 -14.04
N VAL A 329 -6.26 -57.77 -12.86
CA VAL A 329 -6.41 -59.23 -12.69
C VAL A 329 -7.71 -59.55 -11.97
N PRO A 330 -8.56 -60.46 -12.45
CA PRO A 330 -9.80 -60.82 -11.77
C PRO A 330 -9.56 -61.37 -10.36
N ILE A 331 -10.30 -60.85 -9.38
CA ILE A 331 -10.22 -61.31 -8.00
C ILE A 331 -11.21 -62.48 -7.83
N PRO A 332 -10.74 -63.70 -7.50
CA PRO A 332 -11.59 -64.90 -7.44
C PRO A 332 -12.63 -64.80 -6.30
N SER A 333 -13.69 -65.61 -6.34
CA SER A 333 -14.71 -65.63 -5.27
C SER A 333 -14.11 -66.04 -3.92
N ASN A 334 -14.79 -65.71 -2.81
CA ASN A 334 -14.31 -66.09 -1.46
C ASN A 334 -14.18 -67.62 -1.27
N GLU A 335 -14.87 -68.41 -2.11
CA GLU A 335 -14.82 -69.87 -2.12
C GLU A 335 -13.50 -70.43 -2.68
N ALA A 336 -12.74 -69.63 -3.44
CA ALA A 336 -11.43 -70.00 -3.98
C ALA A 336 -10.30 -70.03 -2.91
N GLY A 337 -10.62 -69.63 -1.68
CA GLY A 337 -9.70 -69.64 -0.54
C GLY A 337 -8.94 -68.32 -0.34
N LYS A 338 -8.69 -67.99 0.94
CA LYS A 338 -8.06 -66.74 1.41
C LYS A 338 -6.77 -66.39 0.64
N GLN A 339 -5.90 -67.36 0.41
CA GLN A 339 -4.61 -67.12 -0.25
C GLN A 339 -4.74 -66.71 -1.72
N ALA A 340 -5.70 -67.28 -2.46
CA ALA A 340 -5.94 -66.92 -3.85
C ALA A 340 -6.48 -65.49 -4.00
N VAL A 341 -7.35 -65.07 -3.07
CA VAL A 341 -7.90 -63.71 -3.03
C VAL A 341 -6.79 -62.69 -2.71
N ILE A 342 -5.96 -62.96 -1.70
CA ILE A 342 -4.84 -62.08 -1.33
C ILE A 342 -3.86 -61.93 -2.49
N ALA A 343 -3.44 -63.02 -3.13
CA ALA A 343 -2.51 -62.96 -4.25
C ALA A 343 -3.02 -62.09 -5.41
N ALA A 344 -4.31 -62.22 -5.76
CA ALA A 344 -4.93 -61.38 -6.78
C ALA A 344 -5.01 -59.91 -6.37
N LEU A 345 -5.34 -59.60 -5.11
CA LEU A 345 -5.37 -58.24 -4.59
C LEU A 345 -3.99 -57.58 -4.60
N VAL A 346 -2.95 -58.31 -4.16
CA VAL A 346 -1.56 -57.82 -4.17
C VAL A 346 -1.14 -57.46 -5.59
N ALA A 347 -1.38 -58.33 -6.56
CA ALA A 347 -1.04 -58.07 -7.97
C ALA A 347 -1.74 -56.80 -8.50
N ASN A 348 -3.03 -56.63 -8.23
CA ASN A 348 -3.77 -55.44 -8.64
C ASN A 348 -3.25 -54.18 -7.94
N VAL A 349 -3.04 -54.22 -6.62
CA VAL A 349 -2.53 -53.07 -5.85
C VAL A 349 -1.13 -52.66 -6.31
N GLU A 350 -0.23 -53.62 -6.54
CA GLU A 350 1.10 -53.34 -7.09
C GLU A 350 1.02 -52.73 -8.48
N GLY A 351 0.13 -53.22 -9.35
CA GLY A 351 -0.13 -52.64 -10.67
C GLY A 351 -0.67 -51.20 -10.59
N MET A 352 -1.60 -50.95 -9.67
CA MET A 352 -2.16 -49.62 -9.42
C MET A 352 -1.10 -48.64 -8.90
N ILE A 353 -0.26 -49.06 -7.96
CA ILE A 353 0.85 -48.24 -7.43
C ILE A 353 1.89 -47.97 -8.51
N LYS A 354 2.30 -49.00 -9.28
CA LYS A 354 3.29 -48.88 -10.35
C LYS A 354 2.84 -47.92 -11.46
N SER A 355 1.54 -47.84 -11.69
CA SER A 355 0.91 -46.96 -12.67
C SER A 355 0.50 -45.60 -12.10
N ASP A 356 0.86 -45.29 -10.84
CA ASP A 356 0.53 -44.06 -10.11
C ASP A 356 -0.97 -43.70 -10.17
N ARG A 357 -1.84 -44.73 -10.06
CA ARG A 357 -3.29 -44.56 -10.19
C ARG A 357 -3.88 -43.99 -8.90
N LYS A 358 -4.54 -42.84 -8.99
CA LYS A 358 -5.13 -42.12 -7.85
C LYS A 358 -6.54 -42.63 -7.52
N ILE A 359 -6.63 -43.83 -6.97
CA ILE A 359 -7.89 -44.55 -6.70
C ILE A 359 -8.28 -44.45 -5.22
N THR A 360 -9.57 -44.23 -4.93
CA THR A 360 -10.08 -44.13 -3.56
C THR A 360 -9.91 -45.42 -2.75
N SER A 361 -10.25 -46.58 -3.32
CA SER A 361 -10.08 -47.88 -2.66
C SER A 361 -8.62 -48.20 -2.33
N LEU A 362 -7.69 -47.85 -3.23
CA LEU A 362 -6.25 -47.97 -2.98
C LEU A 362 -5.79 -47.08 -1.81
N LYS A 363 -6.23 -45.82 -1.77
CA LYS A 363 -5.84 -44.87 -0.70
C LYS A 363 -6.33 -45.32 0.67
N GLN A 364 -7.50 -45.96 0.74
CA GLN A 364 -8.03 -46.49 2.00
C GLN A 364 -7.15 -47.63 2.53
N LEU A 365 -6.86 -48.62 1.69
CA LEU A 365 -5.98 -49.73 2.05
C LEU A 365 -4.57 -49.24 2.44
N GLN A 366 -3.99 -48.31 1.68
CA GLN A 366 -2.70 -47.69 2.03
C GLN A 366 -2.72 -47.05 3.43
N GLY A 367 -3.82 -46.38 3.78
CA GLY A 367 -4.03 -45.83 5.12
C GLY A 367 -4.02 -46.89 6.23
N HIS A 368 -4.64 -48.05 6.01
CA HIS A 368 -4.65 -49.16 6.97
C HIS A 368 -3.30 -49.88 7.08
N ILE A 369 -2.58 -50.03 5.97
CA ILE A 369 -1.20 -50.54 5.97
C ILE A 369 -0.29 -49.60 6.77
N TRP A 370 -0.37 -48.29 6.54
CA TRP A 370 0.40 -47.32 7.31
C TRP A 370 0.03 -47.34 8.78
N ARG A 371 -1.26 -47.45 9.14
CA ARG A 371 -1.70 -47.58 10.53
C ARG A 371 -0.98 -48.71 11.23
N THR A 372 -0.95 -49.88 10.60
CA THR A 372 -0.24 -51.07 11.12
C THR A 372 1.24 -50.79 11.32
N GLY A 373 1.89 -50.14 10.35
CA GLY A 373 3.31 -49.80 10.44
C GLY A 373 3.63 -48.80 11.56
N PHE A 374 2.79 -47.78 11.75
CA PHE A 374 2.96 -46.81 12.84
C PHE A 374 2.68 -47.43 14.21
N GLU A 375 1.62 -48.22 14.35
CA GLU A 375 1.26 -48.90 15.60
C GLU A 375 2.29 -49.95 16.04
N LYS A 376 2.88 -50.67 15.07
CA LYS A 376 4.00 -51.60 15.32
C LYS A 376 5.36 -50.91 15.46
N ASN A 377 5.40 -49.57 15.38
CA ASN A 377 6.62 -48.77 15.45
C ASN A 377 7.66 -49.12 14.35
N GLU A 378 7.18 -49.66 13.22
CA GLU A 378 7.97 -49.90 12.00
C GLU A 378 8.08 -48.62 11.15
N LEU A 379 7.13 -47.70 11.32
CA LEU A 379 7.11 -46.36 10.74
C LEU A 379 7.14 -45.30 11.85
N LYS A 380 7.86 -44.21 11.59
CA LYS A 380 7.91 -43.01 12.41
C LYS A 380 7.67 -41.80 11.53
N GLY A 381 6.85 -40.87 12.00
CA GLY A 381 6.49 -39.66 11.29
C GLY A 381 7.66 -38.70 11.32
N VAL A 382 8.18 -38.36 10.15
CA VAL A 382 9.29 -37.43 10.03
C VAL A 382 8.75 -36.03 9.72
N VAL A 383 9.12 -35.07 10.54
CA VAL A 383 8.89 -33.64 10.32
C VAL A 383 10.22 -32.91 10.46
N PHE A 384 10.36 -31.73 9.85
CA PHE A 384 11.54 -30.90 10.06
C PHE A 384 11.64 -30.41 11.52
N ASP A 385 12.85 -30.22 12.03
CA ASP A 385 13.12 -29.90 13.45
C ASP A 385 12.51 -28.57 13.93
N ASP A 386 12.23 -27.66 13.01
CA ASP A 386 11.57 -26.38 13.28
C ASP A 386 10.04 -26.50 13.47
N VAL A 387 9.42 -27.56 12.95
CA VAL A 387 7.97 -27.73 12.93
C VAL A 387 7.39 -27.90 14.35
N PRO A 388 7.88 -28.80 15.21
CA PRO A 388 7.33 -28.98 16.56
C PRO A 388 7.35 -27.69 17.38
N ARG A 389 8.48 -26.96 17.34
CA ARG A 389 8.66 -25.71 18.10
C ARG A 389 7.72 -24.61 17.60
N SER A 390 7.45 -24.58 16.30
CA SER A 390 6.54 -23.60 15.69
C SER A 390 5.08 -23.91 16.06
N LEU A 391 4.68 -25.18 15.96
CA LEU A 391 3.35 -25.64 16.35
C LEU A 391 3.06 -25.35 17.83
N GLU A 392 4.01 -25.64 18.73
CA GLU A 392 3.88 -25.36 20.17
C GLU A 392 3.69 -23.86 20.43
N LYS A 393 4.51 -23.00 19.80
CA LYS A 393 4.41 -21.54 19.93
C LYS A 393 3.07 -21.00 19.42
N TRP A 394 2.62 -21.47 18.27
CA TRP A 394 1.35 -21.03 17.68
C TRP A 394 0.17 -21.46 18.56
N HIS A 395 0.19 -22.70 19.04
CA HIS A 395 -0.81 -23.21 19.97
C HIS A 395 -0.84 -22.42 21.28
N ALA A 396 0.31 -22.16 21.89
CA ALA A 396 0.42 -21.34 23.10
C ALA A 396 -0.05 -19.89 22.90
N SER A 397 0.01 -19.38 21.67
CA SER A 397 -0.47 -18.05 21.28
C SER A 397 -1.97 -18.02 20.90
N GLY A 398 -2.69 -19.15 21.03
CA GLY A 398 -4.11 -19.26 20.69
C GLY A 398 -4.40 -19.36 19.19
N ILE A 399 -3.38 -19.56 18.34
CA ILE A 399 -3.54 -19.70 16.89
C ILE A 399 -3.97 -21.13 16.58
N LYS A 400 -5.06 -21.29 15.81
CA LYS A 400 -5.53 -22.60 15.37
C LYS A 400 -4.72 -23.05 14.17
N VAL A 401 -4.21 -24.29 14.18
CA VAL A 401 -3.40 -24.83 13.10
C VAL A 401 -4.10 -26.02 12.47
N TYR A 402 -4.17 -26.06 11.14
CA TYR A 402 -4.80 -27.10 10.34
C TYR A 402 -3.82 -27.62 9.31
N ILE A 403 -4.06 -28.84 8.82
CA ILE A 403 -3.27 -29.44 7.74
C ILE A 403 -4.14 -29.55 6.49
N TYR A 404 -3.58 -29.25 5.32
CA TYR A 404 -4.20 -29.54 4.03
C TYR A 404 -3.23 -30.27 3.10
N SER A 405 -3.50 -31.54 2.81
CA SER A 405 -2.61 -32.39 2.00
C SER A 405 -3.38 -33.30 1.06
N SER A 406 -2.72 -33.82 0.03
CA SER A 406 -3.31 -34.78 -0.91
C SER A 406 -3.48 -36.18 -0.30
N GLY A 407 -2.76 -36.48 0.79
CA GLY A 407 -2.91 -37.70 1.58
C GLY A 407 -4.22 -37.72 2.38
N SER A 408 -4.78 -38.91 2.63
CA SER A 408 -6.04 -39.04 3.38
C SER A 408 -5.92 -38.51 4.81
N ARG A 409 -7.01 -37.99 5.39
CA ARG A 409 -7.01 -37.52 6.80
C ARG A 409 -6.48 -38.57 7.79
N LEU A 410 -6.73 -39.86 7.52
CA LEU A 410 -6.17 -40.96 8.31
C LEU A 410 -4.64 -40.96 8.26
N ALA A 411 -4.05 -40.89 7.06
CA ALA A 411 -2.60 -40.87 6.88
C ALA A 411 -1.96 -39.65 7.57
N GLN A 412 -2.61 -38.49 7.48
CA GLN A 412 -2.14 -37.27 8.14
C GLN A 412 -2.14 -37.42 9.68
N ARG A 413 -3.20 -37.99 10.26
CA ARG A 413 -3.29 -38.27 11.70
C ARG A 413 -2.26 -39.29 12.18
N LEU A 414 -1.89 -40.25 11.34
CA LEU A 414 -0.82 -41.20 11.67
C LEU A 414 0.55 -40.52 11.63
N LEU A 415 0.82 -39.74 10.59
CA LEU A 415 2.07 -39.00 10.43
C LEU A 415 2.38 -38.12 11.65
N PHE A 416 1.45 -37.24 12.04
CA PHE A 416 1.65 -36.33 13.18
C PHE A 416 1.47 -37.01 14.54
N GLY A 417 0.83 -38.18 14.60
CA GLY A 417 0.59 -38.92 15.84
C GLY A 417 1.79 -39.74 16.32
N TYR A 418 2.68 -40.13 15.41
CA TYR A 418 3.78 -41.07 15.68
C TYR A 418 5.14 -40.47 15.32
N THR A 419 5.46 -39.27 15.80
CA THR A 419 6.76 -38.62 15.52
C THR A 419 7.83 -38.94 16.57
N ASP A 420 9.08 -38.54 16.32
CA ASP A 420 10.15 -38.58 17.33
C ASP A 420 10.04 -37.44 18.36
N TYR A 421 9.16 -36.48 18.10
CA TYR A 421 8.83 -35.37 18.99
C TYR A 421 7.58 -35.64 19.84
N GLY A 422 7.07 -36.88 19.81
CA GLY A 422 5.80 -37.26 20.44
C GLY A 422 4.60 -37.06 19.53
N ASP A 423 3.42 -36.98 20.12
CA ASP A 423 2.16 -36.77 19.40
C ASP A 423 1.95 -35.26 19.14
N LEU A 424 2.19 -34.82 17.91
CA LEU A 424 2.05 -33.42 17.50
C LEU A 424 0.59 -33.04 17.21
N ARG A 425 -0.34 -33.99 17.19
CA ARG A 425 -1.78 -33.69 16.96
C ARG A 425 -2.36 -32.83 18.06
N ASN A 426 -1.74 -32.82 19.24
CA ASN A 426 -2.13 -31.96 20.35
C ASN A 426 -2.10 -30.46 19.98
N TYR A 427 -1.30 -30.09 18.96
CA TYR A 427 -1.20 -28.71 18.47
C TYR A 427 -2.05 -28.43 17.23
N LEU A 428 -2.74 -29.45 16.69
CA LEU A 428 -3.49 -29.35 15.43
C LEU A 428 -5.00 -29.41 15.70
N CYS A 429 -5.75 -28.50 15.07
CA CYS A 429 -7.20 -28.38 15.22
C CYS A 429 -7.99 -29.21 14.20
N GLY A 430 -7.38 -29.62 13.07
CA GLY A 430 -8.06 -30.42 12.07
C GLY A 430 -7.22 -30.71 10.82
N PHE A 431 -7.80 -31.54 9.94
CA PHE A 431 -7.15 -32.07 8.74
C PHE A 431 -8.11 -31.98 7.55
N PHE A 432 -7.63 -31.41 6.45
CA PHE A 432 -8.29 -31.37 5.15
C PHE A 432 -7.51 -32.26 4.17
N ASP A 433 -8.25 -32.94 3.29
CA ASP A 433 -7.69 -33.73 2.19
C ASP A 433 -8.42 -33.45 0.89
N THR A 434 -8.16 -34.23 -0.16
CA THR A 434 -8.77 -34.01 -1.49
C THR A 434 -10.30 -34.14 -1.51
N THR A 435 -10.94 -34.55 -0.40
CA THR A 435 -12.41 -34.51 -0.29
C THR A 435 -12.98 -33.10 -0.32
N VAL A 436 -12.20 -32.09 0.11
CA VAL A 436 -12.57 -30.67 0.04
C VAL A 436 -12.38 -30.07 -1.36
N GLY A 437 -11.63 -30.78 -2.23
CA GLY A 437 -11.26 -30.35 -3.56
C GLY A 437 -9.76 -30.48 -3.84
N ASN A 438 -9.37 -30.24 -5.10
CA ASN A 438 -7.97 -30.30 -5.53
C ASN A 438 -7.17 -29.09 -5.02
N LYS A 439 -5.94 -29.32 -4.53
CA LYS A 439 -5.08 -28.26 -3.97
C LYS A 439 -4.68 -27.17 -4.98
N LYS A 440 -4.86 -27.40 -6.28
CA LYS A 440 -4.59 -26.42 -7.35
C LYS A 440 -5.83 -25.65 -7.80
N GLU A 441 -6.98 -25.88 -7.16
CA GLU A 441 -8.24 -25.23 -7.50
C GLU A 441 -8.63 -24.23 -6.41
N THR A 442 -8.95 -23.00 -6.81
CA THR A 442 -9.38 -21.92 -5.91
C THR A 442 -10.58 -22.32 -5.04
N LYS A 443 -11.51 -23.10 -5.61
CA LYS A 443 -12.73 -23.56 -4.93
C LYS A 443 -12.43 -24.33 -3.64
N SER A 444 -11.35 -25.12 -3.61
CA SER A 444 -10.96 -25.90 -2.43
C SER A 444 -10.64 -25.00 -1.23
N TYR A 445 -10.03 -23.84 -1.48
CA TYR A 445 -9.65 -22.88 -0.43
C TYR A 445 -10.85 -22.06 0.06
N ILE A 446 -11.82 -21.80 -0.81
CA ILE A 446 -13.11 -21.21 -0.42
C ILE A 446 -13.85 -22.16 0.53
N GLU A 447 -13.95 -23.44 0.17
CA GLU A 447 -14.59 -24.47 1.00
C GLU A 447 -13.86 -24.68 2.34
N ILE A 448 -12.51 -24.63 2.34
CA ILE A 448 -11.72 -24.64 3.59
C ILE A 448 -12.05 -23.42 4.44
N SER A 449 -12.13 -22.22 3.85
CA SER A 449 -12.47 -21.00 4.58
C SER A 449 -13.85 -21.08 5.22
N GLU A 450 -14.85 -21.57 4.48
CA GLU A 450 -16.21 -21.77 4.99
C GLU A 450 -16.23 -22.84 6.10
N SER A 451 -15.52 -23.95 5.91
CA SER A 451 -15.41 -25.03 6.91
C SER A 451 -14.74 -24.58 8.21
N LEU A 452 -13.80 -23.64 8.12
CA LEU A 452 -13.12 -23.06 9.28
C LEU A 452 -13.97 -22.02 10.02
N GLY A 453 -15.04 -21.53 9.40
CA GLY A 453 -15.92 -20.51 9.97
C GLY A 453 -15.22 -19.16 10.20
N VAL A 454 -14.18 -18.85 9.41
CA VAL A 454 -13.50 -17.56 9.48
C VAL A 454 -14.35 -16.47 8.83
N HIS A 455 -14.28 -15.24 9.33
CA HIS A 455 -15.10 -14.14 8.82
C HIS A 455 -14.57 -13.62 7.48
N LYS A 456 -13.26 -13.71 7.25
CA LYS A 456 -12.59 -13.35 6.00
C LYS A 456 -11.56 -14.41 5.61
N PRO A 457 -11.46 -14.84 4.34
CA PRO A 457 -10.40 -15.76 3.91
C PRO A 457 -8.98 -15.25 4.17
N SER A 458 -8.79 -13.93 4.26
CA SER A 458 -7.51 -13.30 4.59
C SER A 458 -7.04 -13.53 6.03
N GLU A 459 -7.90 -14.06 6.90
CA GLU A 459 -7.55 -14.50 8.26
C GLU A 459 -6.82 -15.85 8.27
N ILE A 460 -6.77 -16.54 7.12
CA ILE A 460 -6.07 -17.80 6.93
C ILE A 460 -4.69 -17.52 6.31
N LEU A 461 -3.65 -18.05 6.95
CA LEU A 461 -2.32 -18.16 6.35
C LEU A 461 -2.13 -19.58 5.80
N PHE A 462 -1.99 -19.72 4.49
CA PHE A 462 -1.62 -20.98 3.85
C PHE A 462 -0.11 -21.05 3.55
N VAL A 463 0.51 -22.16 3.93
CA VAL A 463 1.95 -22.40 3.81
C VAL A 463 2.18 -23.65 2.95
N THR A 464 2.85 -23.48 1.80
CA THR A 464 3.12 -24.55 0.83
C THR A 464 4.45 -24.31 0.11
N ASP A 465 5.10 -25.38 -0.37
CA ASP A 465 6.27 -25.31 -1.27
C ASP A 465 5.87 -25.31 -2.76
N ILE A 466 4.60 -25.56 -3.08
CA ILE A 466 4.10 -25.65 -4.46
C ILE A 466 3.46 -24.33 -4.90
N ILE A 467 4.08 -23.66 -5.88
CA ILE A 467 3.64 -22.36 -6.41
C ILE A 467 2.20 -22.42 -6.95
N GLN A 468 1.79 -23.50 -7.64
CA GLN A 468 0.43 -23.59 -8.18
C GLN A 468 -0.65 -23.68 -7.09
N GLU A 469 -0.32 -24.28 -5.95
CA GLU A 469 -1.23 -24.31 -4.78
C GLU A 469 -1.32 -22.93 -4.14
N ALA A 470 -0.19 -22.25 -3.99
CA ALA A 470 -0.13 -20.85 -3.57
C ALA A 470 -1.00 -19.95 -4.47
N VAL A 471 -0.85 -20.03 -5.79
CA VAL A 471 -1.67 -19.23 -6.74
C VAL A 471 -3.16 -19.50 -6.56
N ALA A 472 -3.55 -20.77 -6.41
CA ALA A 472 -4.94 -21.14 -6.20
C ALA A 472 -5.49 -20.59 -4.87
N ALA A 473 -4.70 -20.62 -3.80
CA ALA A 473 -5.04 -20.03 -2.50
C ALA A 473 -5.15 -18.49 -2.58
N LYS A 474 -4.28 -17.82 -3.35
CA LYS A 474 -4.27 -16.35 -3.51
C LYS A 474 -5.58 -15.86 -4.10
N ALA A 475 -6.05 -16.58 -5.12
CA ALA A 475 -7.29 -16.29 -5.81
C ALA A 475 -8.52 -16.44 -4.89
N ALA A 476 -8.40 -17.17 -3.77
CA ALA A 476 -9.42 -17.27 -2.73
C ALA A 476 -9.25 -16.23 -1.61
N VAL A 477 -8.33 -15.25 -1.78
CA VAL A 477 -8.00 -14.19 -0.80
C VAL A 477 -7.34 -14.74 0.48
N VAL A 478 -6.72 -15.92 0.40
CA VAL A 478 -5.91 -16.50 1.48
C VAL A 478 -4.50 -15.91 1.43
N LEU A 479 -3.94 -15.53 2.58
CA LEU A 479 -2.55 -15.05 2.66
C LEU A 479 -1.59 -16.24 2.44
N ILE A 480 -0.51 -16.01 1.70
CA ILE A 480 0.41 -17.07 1.29
C ILE A 480 1.81 -16.78 1.82
N GLN A 481 2.44 -17.83 2.33
CA GLN A 481 3.87 -17.86 2.52
C GLN A 481 4.45 -19.02 1.69
N PRO A 482 5.12 -18.75 0.55
CA PRO A 482 5.88 -19.78 -0.13
C PRO A 482 7.06 -20.20 0.75
N VAL A 483 7.31 -21.51 0.83
CA VAL A 483 8.42 -22.09 1.58
C VAL A 483 9.48 -22.57 0.62
N HIS A 484 10.71 -22.05 0.75
CA HIS A 484 11.87 -22.62 0.09
C HIS A 484 12.65 -23.49 1.08
N ARG A 485 12.60 -24.81 0.90
CA ARG A 485 13.55 -25.74 1.53
C ARG A 485 14.64 -26.03 0.51
N CYS A 486 15.92 -25.82 0.86
CA CYS A 486 17.05 -26.09 -0.04
C CYS A 486 16.91 -27.47 -0.68
N LYS A 487 16.83 -27.50 -2.01
CA LYS A 487 16.67 -28.73 -2.78
C LYS A 487 18.03 -29.32 -3.12
N LEU A 488 18.26 -30.52 -2.58
CA LEU A 488 19.22 -31.57 -2.98
C LEU A 488 20.62 -31.54 -2.33
N ARG A 489 20.87 -32.55 -1.47
CA ARG A 489 22.22 -33.00 -1.12
C ARG A 489 22.94 -33.58 -2.34
N SER A 490 24.27 -33.49 -2.37
CA SER A 490 25.15 -34.14 -3.36
C SER A 490 24.88 -35.64 -3.53
N THR A 491 24.33 -36.28 -2.49
CA THR A 491 24.00 -37.70 -2.44
C THR A 491 22.62 -38.06 -3.00
N THR A 492 21.76 -37.08 -3.29
CA THR A 492 20.39 -37.33 -3.75
C THR A 492 20.38 -37.80 -5.21
N ARG A 493 19.45 -38.69 -5.55
CA ARG A 493 19.29 -39.20 -6.92
C ARG A 493 18.85 -38.09 -7.85
N LEU A 494 19.31 -38.14 -9.10
CA LEU A 494 18.89 -37.21 -10.15
C LEU A 494 17.37 -37.16 -10.25
N LEU A 495 16.81 -35.95 -10.31
CA LEU A 495 15.38 -35.71 -10.49
C LEU A 495 14.85 -36.44 -11.76
N PRO A 496 13.61 -36.96 -11.75
CA PRO A 496 13.07 -37.80 -12.84
C PRO A 496 13.11 -37.15 -14.23
N VAL A 497 12.94 -35.84 -14.31
CA VAL A 497 13.02 -35.04 -15.54
C VAL A 497 14.41 -35.20 -16.20
N TYR A 498 15.47 -35.19 -15.40
CA TYR A 498 16.85 -35.32 -15.87
C TYR A 498 17.19 -36.77 -16.24
N ALA A 499 16.57 -37.76 -15.57
CA ALA A 499 16.80 -39.18 -15.82
C ALA A 499 16.19 -39.69 -17.14
N LYS A 500 15.20 -38.99 -17.70
CA LYS A 500 14.50 -39.38 -18.94
C LYS A 500 15.45 -39.56 -20.13
N TYR A 501 16.45 -38.68 -20.25
CA TYR A 501 17.35 -38.57 -21.39
C TYR A 501 18.73 -39.24 -21.18
N LEU A 502 18.95 -39.88 -20.02
CA LEU A 502 20.18 -40.61 -19.73
C LEU A 502 20.11 -42.07 -20.21
N PRO A 503 21.26 -42.69 -20.55
CA PRO A 503 21.35 -44.12 -20.87
C PRO A 503 20.73 -44.95 -19.74
N LYS A 504 20.05 -46.07 -20.05
CA LYS A 504 19.37 -46.93 -19.05
C LYS A 504 20.26 -47.27 -17.83
N LYS A 505 21.55 -47.50 -18.05
CA LYS A 505 22.60 -47.75 -17.04
C LYS A 505 22.78 -46.59 -16.03
N ASN A 506 22.52 -45.35 -16.45
CA ASN A 506 22.84 -44.13 -15.71
C ASN A 506 21.60 -43.44 -15.12
N LYS A 507 20.39 -43.99 -15.28
CA LYS A 507 19.15 -43.38 -14.76
C LYS A 507 19.04 -43.35 -13.23
N ARG A 508 19.94 -44.02 -12.51
CA ARG A 508 20.02 -44.05 -11.04
C ARG A 508 21.22 -43.30 -10.46
N CYS A 509 21.92 -42.49 -11.26
CA CYS A 509 23.07 -41.72 -10.78
C CYS A 509 22.67 -40.61 -9.78
N LYS A 510 23.61 -40.23 -8.92
CA LYS A 510 23.44 -39.15 -7.95
C LYS A 510 23.78 -37.80 -8.59
N VAL A 511 23.22 -36.71 -8.04
CA VAL A 511 23.48 -35.35 -8.51
C VAL A 511 24.97 -35.00 -8.45
N GLY A 512 25.66 -35.38 -7.36
CA GLY A 512 27.11 -35.18 -7.22
C GLY A 512 27.97 -35.93 -8.24
N GLU A 513 27.49 -37.03 -8.83
CA GLU A 513 28.22 -37.79 -9.85
C GLU A 513 28.19 -37.12 -11.24
N ARG A 514 27.44 -36.01 -11.37
CA ARG A 514 27.24 -35.27 -12.62
C ARG A 514 27.70 -33.83 -12.56
N ILE A 515 28.25 -33.41 -11.44
CA ILE A 515 28.79 -32.08 -11.24
C ILE A 515 30.32 -32.14 -11.46
N GLU A 516 30.81 -31.39 -12.44
CA GLU A 516 32.23 -31.09 -12.59
C GLU A 516 32.46 -29.64 -12.15
N THR A 517 33.40 -29.43 -11.24
CA THR A 517 33.83 -28.11 -10.79
C THR A 517 35.13 -27.76 -11.51
N HIS A 518 35.11 -26.67 -12.26
CA HIS A 518 36.31 -26.07 -12.86
C HIS A 518 36.23 -24.56 -12.66
N ASP A 519 37.33 -23.96 -12.18
CA ASP A 519 37.53 -22.51 -12.05
C ASP A 519 36.28 -21.74 -11.58
N SER A 520 35.78 -22.08 -10.39
CA SER A 520 34.65 -21.43 -9.71
C SER A 520 33.25 -21.54 -10.39
N GLU A 521 33.12 -22.27 -11.49
CA GLU A 521 31.81 -22.61 -12.09
C GLU A 521 31.44 -24.09 -11.87
N THR A 522 30.21 -24.31 -11.40
CA THR A 522 29.63 -25.65 -11.24
C THR A 522 28.94 -26.03 -12.55
N ASN A 523 29.56 -26.90 -13.34
CA ASN A 523 29.01 -27.33 -14.63
C ASN A 523 28.47 -28.77 -14.55
N LEU A 524 27.25 -28.97 -15.07
CA LEU A 524 26.61 -30.28 -15.10
C LEU A 524 26.99 -31.03 -16.37
N LYS A 525 27.63 -32.19 -16.21
CA LYS A 525 28.04 -33.05 -17.31
C LYS A 525 26.95 -34.05 -17.66
N TRP A 526 26.27 -33.75 -18.74
CA TRP A 526 25.20 -34.58 -19.28
C TRP A 526 25.73 -35.56 -20.33
N ASN A 527 25.56 -36.87 -20.10
CA ASN A 527 25.84 -37.90 -21.11
C ASN A 527 24.53 -38.33 -21.79
N TRP A 528 23.95 -37.45 -22.60
CA TRP A 528 22.67 -37.70 -23.27
C TRP A 528 22.76 -38.86 -24.27
N THR A 529 21.67 -39.64 -24.42
CA THR A 529 21.61 -40.73 -25.41
C THR A 529 21.46 -40.26 -26.86
N ARG A 530 20.98 -39.03 -27.07
CA ARG A 530 20.87 -38.37 -28.38
C ARG A 530 20.83 -36.86 -28.17
N ASN A 531 21.08 -36.10 -29.24
CA ASN A 531 20.89 -34.65 -29.24
C ASN A 531 19.40 -34.29 -29.10
N VAL A 532 19.14 -33.15 -28.45
CA VAL A 532 17.79 -32.60 -28.27
C VAL A 532 17.30 -32.04 -29.61
N VAL A 533 16.05 -32.34 -29.96
CA VAL A 533 15.41 -31.90 -31.21
C VAL A 533 14.59 -30.64 -30.94
N ALA A 534 14.56 -29.71 -31.90
CA ALA A 534 13.80 -28.47 -31.78
C ALA A 534 12.32 -28.72 -31.47
N GLY A 535 11.73 -27.88 -30.61
CA GLY A 535 10.33 -28.01 -30.17
C GLY A 535 10.18 -28.14 -28.65
N PRO A 536 9.18 -28.91 -28.13
CA PRO A 536 8.91 -29.02 -26.70
C PRO A 536 10.11 -29.48 -25.86
N GLU A 537 10.96 -30.35 -26.41
CA GLU A 537 12.16 -30.84 -25.73
C GLU A 537 13.20 -29.73 -25.50
N GLU A 538 13.29 -28.74 -26.40
CA GLU A 538 14.18 -27.60 -26.26
C GLU A 538 13.71 -26.64 -25.16
N ASN A 539 12.39 -26.44 -25.06
CA ASN A 539 11.79 -25.65 -23.99
C ASN A 539 11.94 -26.34 -22.62
N GLU A 540 11.74 -27.65 -22.57
CA GLU A 540 12.00 -28.44 -21.36
C GLU A 540 13.48 -28.35 -20.95
N LEU A 541 14.43 -28.44 -21.89
CA LEU A 541 15.86 -28.30 -21.61
C LEU A 541 16.24 -26.89 -21.15
N LYS A 542 15.65 -25.84 -21.74
CA LYS A 542 15.87 -24.44 -21.33
C LYS A 542 15.41 -24.22 -19.88
N LEU A 543 14.19 -24.69 -19.54
CA LEU A 543 13.69 -24.66 -18.17
C LEU A 543 14.60 -25.44 -17.22
N CYS A 544 15.05 -26.62 -17.65
CA CYS A 544 15.98 -27.47 -16.90
C CYS A 544 17.33 -26.79 -16.61
N THR A 545 17.85 -26.03 -17.58
CA THR A 545 19.12 -25.29 -17.47
C THR A 545 18.99 -24.05 -16.57
N ILE A 546 17.80 -23.44 -16.53
CA ILE A 546 17.50 -22.34 -15.61
C ILE A 546 17.41 -22.85 -14.17
N GLU A 547 16.73 -23.99 -13.96
CA GLU A 547 16.60 -24.61 -12.63
C GLU A 547 17.94 -25.17 -12.12
N SER A 548 18.79 -25.67 -13.02
CA SER A 548 20.10 -26.19 -12.63
C SER A 548 21.09 -25.12 -12.18
N LYS A 549 20.97 -23.88 -12.66
CA LYS A 549 21.78 -22.74 -12.20
C LYS A 549 21.41 -22.26 -10.79
N LYS A 550 20.25 -22.66 -10.26
CA LYS A 550 19.78 -22.33 -8.90
C LYS A 550 20.21 -23.36 -7.85
N LEU A 551 20.79 -24.49 -8.27
CA LEU A 551 21.21 -25.57 -7.38
C LEU A 551 22.51 -25.21 -6.65
N GLN A 552 22.42 -24.79 -5.39
CA GLN A 552 23.55 -24.76 -4.47
C GLN A 552 23.69 -26.11 -3.77
N VAL A 553 24.72 -26.87 -4.14
CA VAL A 553 24.97 -28.19 -3.54
C VAL A 553 25.92 -28.03 -2.37
N SER A 554 25.45 -28.30 -1.15
CA SER A 554 26.26 -28.29 0.07
C SER A 554 26.22 -29.64 0.78
N ASN A 555 27.16 -29.88 1.69
CA ASN A 555 27.17 -31.03 2.59
C ASN A 555 26.49 -30.72 3.95
N GLU A 556 25.92 -29.52 4.13
CA GLU A 556 25.23 -29.10 5.36
C GLU A 556 23.78 -29.62 5.41
N LEU A 557 23.17 -29.57 6.60
CA LEU A 557 21.77 -29.94 6.81
C LEU A 557 20.83 -28.85 6.25
N ASP A 558 19.73 -29.27 5.61
CA ASP A 558 18.75 -28.34 5.05
C ASP A 558 18.16 -27.44 6.16
N ARG A 559 18.20 -26.12 5.94
CA ARG A 559 17.65 -25.11 6.85
C ARG A 559 16.67 -24.22 6.10
N TRP A 560 15.76 -23.56 6.83
CA TRP A 560 15.02 -22.44 6.24
C TRP A 560 16.00 -21.32 5.99
N GLU A 561 16.05 -20.88 4.74
CA GLU A 561 16.78 -19.69 4.37
C GLU A 561 15.80 -18.67 3.83
N TRP A 562 15.83 -17.48 4.42
CA TRP A 562 15.01 -16.38 4.00
C TRP A 562 15.66 -15.72 2.77
N GLU A 563 15.03 -15.83 1.60
CA GLU A 563 15.54 -15.27 0.34
C GLU A 563 15.40 -13.74 0.22
N GLY A 564 14.74 -13.08 1.17
CA GLY A 564 14.56 -11.63 1.11
C GLY A 564 15.75 -10.80 1.56
N ASP A 565 16.78 -11.43 2.11
CA ASP A 565 18.05 -10.75 2.35
C ASP A 565 19.25 -11.69 2.21
N THR A 566 20.46 -11.11 2.21
CA THR A 566 21.73 -11.83 2.07
C THR A 566 22.15 -12.56 3.34
N THR A 567 21.40 -12.44 4.44
CA THR A 567 21.75 -13.05 5.72
C THR A 567 21.14 -14.43 5.91
N GLY A 568 20.17 -14.79 5.07
CA GLY A 568 19.47 -16.06 5.12
C GLY A 568 18.54 -16.24 6.32
N ASN A 569 18.42 -15.23 7.19
CA ASN A 569 17.59 -15.27 8.40
C ASN A 569 16.32 -14.44 8.22
N TYR A 570 15.17 -14.97 8.65
CA TYR A 570 13.91 -14.24 8.58
C TYR A 570 13.92 -13.04 9.53
N MET A 571 13.90 -11.83 8.96
CA MET A 571 13.70 -10.57 9.68
C MET A 571 12.46 -9.85 9.14
N VAL A 572 11.63 -9.33 10.05
CA VAL A 572 10.43 -8.54 9.71
C VAL A 572 10.77 -7.35 8.80
N HIS A 573 11.96 -6.76 8.97
CA HIS A 573 12.46 -5.71 8.10
C HIS A 573 12.63 -6.17 6.65
N SER A 574 13.15 -7.37 6.43
CA SER A 574 13.47 -7.86 5.09
C SER A 574 12.22 -8.29 4.32
N ILE A 575 11.24 -8.93 4.96
CA ILE A 575 9.94 -9.19 4.31
C ILE A 575 9.19 -7.90 4.00
N LYS A 576 9.30 -6.88 4.87
CA LYS A 576 8.78 -5.54 4.58
C LYS A 576 9.45 -4.93 3.36
N CYS A 577 10.78 -5.02 3.25
CA CYS A 577 11.54 -4.54 2.08
C CYS A 577 11.13 -5.28 0.80
N ASN A 578 10.94 -6.60 0.85
CA ASN A 578 10.50 -7.38 -0.30
C ASN A 578 9.07 -7.07 -0.73
N ILE A 579 8.15 -6.92 0.24
CA ILE A 579 6.77 -6.53 -0.02
C ILE A 579 6.75 -5.11 -0.60
N GLU A 580 7.54 -4.18 -0.06
CA GLU A 580 7.71 -2.85 -0.64
C GLU A 580 8.24 -2.95 -2.08
N ASN A 581 9.33 -3.68 -2.31
CA ASN A 581 9.91 -3.86 -3.65
C ASN A 581 8.95 -4.52 -4.66
N GLU A 582 8.17 -5.53 -4.27
CA GLU A 582 7.15 -6.16 -5.13
C GLU A 582 5.92 -5.26 -5.34
N MET A 583 5.50 -4.51 -4.32
CA MET A 583 4.41 -3.52 -4.43
C MET A 583 4.79 -2.33 -5.32
N PHE A 584 6.08 -2.03 -5.44
CA PHE A 584 6.63 -0.97 -6.28
C PHE A 584 7.22 -1.47 -7.62
N SER A 585 7.12 -2.78 -7.92
CA SER A 585 7.61 -3.39 -9.18
C SER A 585 6.79 -3.02 -10.43
N GLY A 586 5.81 -2.12 -10.31
CA GLY A 586 5.21 -1.43 -11.45
C GLY A 586 5.89 -0.08 -11.67
N ASP A 587 6.78 -0.01 -12.67
CA ASP A 587 7.35 1.20 -13.29
C ASP A 587 7.74 2.38 -12.38
N ASN A 588 8.10 2.14 -11.12
CA ASN A 588 8.65 3.18 -10.25
C ASN A 588 10.15 2.91 -10.04
N MET A 589 10.97 3.68 -10.77
CA MET A 589 12.43 3.71 -10.65
C MET A 589 12.86 3.85 -9.18
N ILE A 590 13.70 2.91 -8.71
CA ILE A 590 14.33 2.93 -7.39
C ILE A 590 15.44 3.99 -7.40
N PHE A 591 15.34 5.00 -6.55
CA PHE A 591 16.41 5.98 -6.34
C PHE A 591 17.36 5.48 -5.25
N GLU A 592 18.58 5.09 -5.64
CA GLU A 592 19.61 4.70 -4.69
C GLU A 592 20.29 5.94 -4.08
N ARG A 593 20.34 5.98 -2.74
CA ARG A 593 20.93 7.09 -2.01
C ARG A 593 22.46 7.03 -2.11
N SER A 594 23.09 8.01 -2.76
CA SER A 594 24.54 8.17 -2.74
C SER A 594 25.02 8.60 -1.36
N LYS A 595 25.97 7.84 -0.80
CA LYS A 595 26.52 8.09 0.55
C LYS A 595 27.49 9.28 0.59
N TRP A 596 27.94 9.75 -0.58
CA TRP A 596 28.95 10.79 -0.73
C TRP A 596 28.37 12.22 -0.68
N ILE A 597 27.06 12.37 -0.83
CA ILE A 597 26.39 13.67 -0.82
C ILE A 597 25.46 13.83 0.40
N PRO A 598 25.32 15.06 0.95
CA PRO A 598 24.39 15.34 2.03
C PRO A 598 22.98 14.81 1.76
N ILE A 599 22.29 14.37 2.82
CA ILE A 599 20.94 13.80 2.74
C ILE A 599 19.95 14.72 2.01
N LYS A 600 20.10 16.04 2.15
CA LYS A 600 19.24 17.04 1.49
C LYS A 600 19.41 17.03 -0.03
N LEU A 601 20.59 16.69 -0.54
CA LEU A 601 20.89 16.62 -1.97
C LEU A 601 20.45 15.29 -2.57
N ASN A 602 20.58 14.20 -1.82
CA ASN A 602 19.91 12.94 -2.15
C ASN A 602 18.39 13.14 -2.29
N PHE A 603 17.78 13.84 -1.33
CA PHE A 603 16.35 14.12 -1.39
C PHE A 603 15.96 15.04 -2.56
N PHE A 604 16.82 16.00 -2.91
CA PHE A 604 16.62 16.83 -4.09
C PHE A 604 16.73 16.02 -5.39
N GLY A 605 17.77 15.20 -5.55
CA GLY A 605 17.94 14.30 -6.71
C GLY A 605 16.78 13.33 -6.86
N TRP A 606 16.28 12.76 -5.76
CA TRP A 606 15.08 11.93 -5.76
C TRP A 606 13.84 12.69 -6.28
N ARG A 607 13.67 13.95 -5.86
CA ARG A 607 12.56 14.79 -6.36
C ARG A 607 12.73 15.18 -7.83
N VAL A 608 13.96 15.40 -8.28
CA VAL A 608 14.29 15.64 -9.70
C VAL A 608 13.89 14.42 -10.52
N GLY A 609 14.32 13.22 -10.12
CA GLY A 609 14.00 11.97 -10.82
C GLY A 609 12.52 11.59 -10.84
N LEU A 610 11.71 12.15 -9.93
CA LEU A 610 10.25 11.97 -9.91
C LEU A 610 9.46 13.06 -10.65
N ASP A 611 10.10 14.02 -11.33
CA ASP A 611 9.45 15.21 -11.92
C ASP A 611 8.67 16.04 -10.87
N ARG A 612 9.18 16.05 -9.61
CA ARG A 612 8.53 16.64 -8.42
C ARG A 612 9.18 17.94 -7.93
N ILE A 613 9.97 18.57 -8.78
CA ILE A 613 10.47 19.93 -8.56
C ILE A 613 9.59 20.96 -9.30
N PRO A 614 9.58 22.23 -8.88
CA PRO A 614 8.66 23.24 -9.40
C PRO A 614 9.16 23.85 -10.72
N THR A 615 9.26 23.05 -11.78
CA THR A 615 9.50 23.58 -13.14
C THR A 615 8.24 24.23 -13.69
N GLN A 616 8.34 25.14 -14.67
CA GLN A 616 7.13 25.76 -15.26
C GLN A 616 6.13 24.70 -15.76
N VAL A 617 6.61 23.64 -16.41
CA VAL A 617 5.73 22.55 -16.88
C VAL A 617 5.09 21.81 -15.70
N ALA A 618 5.83 21.52 -14.63
CA ALA A 618 5.31 20.82 -13.47
C ALA A 618 4.38 21.70 -12.60
N LEU A 619 4.56 23.02 -12.61
CA LEU A 619 3.69 24.01 -11.99
C LEU A 619 2.38 24.15 -12.77
N ALA A 620 2.44 24.25 -14.10
CA ALA A 620 1.26 24.23 -14.97
C ALA A 620 0.46 22.93 -14.82
N LYS A 621 1.14 21.76 -14.78
CA LYS A 621 0.49 20.46 -14.51
C LYS A 621 -0.20 20.41 -13.14
N ARG A 622 0.28 21.21 -12.17
CA ARG A 622 -0.31 21.35 -10.82
C ARG A 622 -1.30 22.51 -10.71
N ASN A 623 -1.72 23.07 -11.85
CA ASN A 623 -2.68 24.18 -11.96
C ASN A 623 -2.23 25.46 -11.24
N VAL A 624 -0.92 25.69 -11.09
CA VAL A 624 -0.39 26.97 -10.63
C VAL A 624 -0.41 27.95 -11.80
N TRP A 625 -0.99 29.14 -11.59
CA TRP A 625 -1.09 30.15 -12.65
C TRP A 625 0.30 30.71 -13.00
N ILE A 626 0.76 30.41 -14.21
CA ILE A 626 2.03 30.89 -14.77
C ILE A 626 1.79 31.51 -16.14
N SER A 627 2.54 32.56 -16.48
CA SER A 627 2.36 33.32 -17.72
C SER A 627 2.91 32.61 -18.97
N SER A 628 3.86 31.68 -18.80
CA SER A 628 4.48 30.90 -19.86
C SER A 628 5.06 29.60 -19.31
N THR A 629 4.97 28.52 -20.09
CA THR A 629 5.62 27.22 -19.79
C THR A 629 7.02 27.09 -20.39
N VAL A 630 7.51 28.13 -21.07
CA VAL A 630 8.82 28.18 -21.70
C VAL A 630 9.90 28.41 -20.63
N CYS A 631 11.05 27.76 -20.79
CA CYS A 631 12.22 27.90 -19.93
C CYS A 631 12.68 29.35 -19.88
N ASN A 632 12.72 29.93 -18.68
CA ASN A 632 13.11 31.32 -18.50
C ASN A 632 14.61 31.55 -18.77
N SER A 633 15.43 30.49 -18.73
CA SER A 633 16.87 30.58 -18.96
C SER A 633 17.23 30.67 -20.45
N CYS A 634 16.59 29.86 -21.31
CA CYS A 634 16.88 29.88 -22.75
C CYS A 634 15.81 30.60 -23.58
N GLY A 635 14.57 30.67 -23.11
CA GLY A 635 13.43 31.26 -23.84
C GLY A 635 12.97 30.48 -25.07
N LEU A 636 13.47 29.26 -25.31
CA LEU A 636 13.29 28.54 -26.59
C LEU A 636 12.45 27.27 -26.48
N GLU A 637 12.51 26.55 -25.37
CA GLU A 637 11.81 25.27 -25.18
C GLU A 637 11.05 25.23 -23.85
N LEU A 638 10.22 24.21 -23.65
CA LEU A 638 9.44 24.04 -22.41
C LEU A 638 10.36 23.78 -21.21
N GLU A 639 10.06 24.39 -20.06
CA GLU A 639 10.81 24.17 -18.83
C GLU A 639 10.41 22.83 -18.17
N THR A 640 10.98 21.73 -18.65
CA THR A 640 10.93 20.42 -18.00
C THR A 640 12.16 20.21 -17.12
N VAL A 641 12.15 19.19 -16.27
CA VAL A 641 13.32 18.85 -15.44
C VAL A 641 14.55 18.55 -16.31
N ASP A 642 14.38 17.72 -17.33
CA ASP A 642 15.47 17.36 -18.24
C ASP A 642 15.95 18.57 -19.05
N HIS A 643 15.03 19.41 -19.52
CA HIS A 643 15.44 20.64 -20.19
C HIS A 643 16.20 21.57 -19.24
N LEU A 644 15.69 21.82 -18.04
CA LEU A 644 16.28 22.75 -17.08
C LEU A 644 17.70 22.36 -16.64
N PHE A 645 17.97 21.05 -16.50
CA PHE A 645 19.24 20.55 -15.95
C PHE A 645 20.19 19.93 -16.99
N LEU A 646 19.68 19.46 -18.14
CA LEU A 646 20.49 18.75 -19.14
C LEU A 646 20.49 19.44 -20.51
N HIS A 647 19.31 19.74 -21.06
CA HIS A 647 19.20 20.12 -22.47
C HIS A 647 19.20 21.63 -22.73
N CYS A 648 18.99 22.46 -21.70
CA CYS A 648 19.03 23.90 -21.82
C CYS A 648 20.44 24.36 -22.23
N ASN A 649 20.53 25.26 -23.22
CA ASN A 649 21.80 25.83 -23.67
C ASN A 649 22.63 26.47 -22.53
N VAL A 650 21.96 26.99 -21.49
CA VAL A 650 22.62 27.51 -20.29
C VAL A 650 23.15 26.37 -19.42
N ALA A 651 22.36 25.31 -19.21
CA ALA A 651 22.79 24.12 -18.46
C ALA A 651 23.98 23.42 -19.13
N ASN A 652 23.96 23.30 -20.47
CA ASN A 652 25.06 22.74 -21.24
C ASN A 652 26.38 23.51 -21.05
N GLN A 653 26.35 24.84 -21.06
CA GLN A 653 27.55 25.65 -20.79
C GLN A 653 28.08 25.43 -19.37
N VAL A 654 27.20 25.29 -18.38
CA VAL A 654 27.57 24.96 -17.01
C VAL A 654 28.24 23.58 -16.94
N TRP A 655 27.68 22.57 -17.62
CA TRP A 655 28.29 21.24 -17.67
C TRP A 655 29.66 21.24 -18.36
N GLU A 656 29.87 22.02 -19.42
CA GLU A 656 31.19 22.15 -20.05
C GLU A 656 32.23 22.78 -19.12
N LEU A 657 31.84 23.76 -18.30
CA LEU A 657 32.70 24.33 -17.26
C LEU A 657 33.04 23.31 -16.18
N VAL A 658 32.06 22.52 -15.73
CA VAL A 658 32.25 21.45 -14.74
C VAL A 658 33.15 20.34 -15.30
N LYS A 659 32.97 19.91 -16.56
CA LYS A 659 33.84 18.92 -17.22
C LYS A 659 35.28 19.41 -17.30
N SER A 660 35.48 20.67 -17.69
CA SER A 660 36.80 21.31 -17.74
C SER A 660 37.47 21.34 -16.37
N TRP A 661 36.73 21.70 -15.32
CA TRP A 661 37.26 21.80 -13.96
C TRP A 661 37.57 20.45 -13.33
N CYS A 662 36.68 19.46 -13.51
CA CYS A 662 36.86 18.10 -13.02
C CYS A 662 37.81 17.27 -13.90
N LYS A 663 38.36 17.84 -14.99
CA LYS A 663 39.25 17.17 -15.96
C LYS A 663 38.65 15.88 -16.54
N ILE A 664 37.34 15.83 -16.71
CA ILE A 664 36.63 14.67 -17.25
C ILE A 664 36.81 14.68 -18.78
N SER A 665 37.56 13.71 -19.31
CA SER A 665 37.76 13.55 -20.76
C SER A 665 36.74 12.55 -21.34
N GLY A 666 35.66 13.04 -21.96
CA GLY A 666 34.65 12.24 -22.65
C GLY A 666 33.27 12.92 -22.72
N ASN A 667 32.40 12.47 -23.63
CA ASN A 667 30.99 12.88 -23.63
C ASN A 667 30.26 12.21 -22.47
N MET A 668 29.69 13.01 -21.57
CA MET A 668 28.66 12.55 -20.62
C MET A 668 27.34 12.49 -21.38
N ASP A 669 26.93 11.30 -21.80
CA ASP A 669 25.61 11.07 -22.40
C ASP A 669 24.58 10.95 -21.26
N LEU A 670 24.10 12.09 -20.76
CA LEU A 670 23.02 12.17 -19.77
C LEU A 670 21.68 12.15 -20.53
N ILE A 671 20.85 11.14 -20.28
CA ILE A 671 19.61 10.88 -21.04
C ILE A 671 18.38 11.34 -20.24
N GLY A 672 18.47 11.50 -18.90
CA GLY A 672 17.43 12.08 -18.06
C GLY A 672 17.90 12.55 -16.67
N GLY A 673 17.06 13.28 -15.93
CA GLY A 673 17.41 13.95 -14.67
C GLY A 673 17.93 13.06 -13.53
N MET A 674 17.77 11.73 -13.62
CA MET A 674 18.36 10.73 -12.71
C MET A 674 19.83 10.43 -13.04
N ASP A 675 20.22 10.47 -14.33
CA ASP A 675 21.58 10.17 -14.79
C ASP A 675 22.59 11.23 -14.31
N ILE A 676 22.12 12.39 -13.86
CA ILE A 676 22.96 13.47 -13.31
C ILE A 676 23.81 12.97 -12.14
N LEU A 677 23.28 12.05 -11.31
CA LEU A 677 24.01 11.50 -10.17
C LEU A 677 24.89 10.31 -10.58
N ASP A 678 24.39 9.44 -11.48
CA ASP A 678 25.10 8.25 -11.95
C ASP A 678 26.28 8.59 -12.89
N GLY A 679 26.12 9.60 -13.75
CA GLY A 679 27.20 10.14 -14.59
C GLY A 679 28.34 10.75 -13.76
N VAL A 680 28.01 11.32 -12.60
CA VAL A 680 28.98 11.95 -11.69
C VAL A 680 29.74 10.91 -10.84
N GLU A 681 29.08 9.81 -10.44
CA GLU A 681 29.77 8.69 -9.79
C GLU A 681 30.70 7.94 -10.75
N SER A 682 30.26 7.72 -12.01
CA SER A 682 31.07 7.04 -13.03
C SER A 682 32.26 7.85 -13.54
N GLY A 683 32.20 9.19 -13.51
CA GLY A 683 33.31 10.09 -13.85
C GLY A 683 34.37 10.29 -12.76
N CYS A 684 34.12 9.87 -11.52
CA CYS A 684 35.02 10.06 -10.37
C CYS A 684 36.14 9.02 -10.23
N VAL A 685 36.44 8.24 -11.27
CA VAL A 685 37.50 7.22 -11.24
C VAL A 685 38.75 7.66 -12.00
N VAL A 686 39.24 8.89 -11.83
CA VAL A 686 40.65 9.20 -12.16
C VAL A 686 41.24 10.31 -11.26
N GLY A 687 41.77 9.92 -10.10
CA GLY A 687 42.95 10.57 -9.48
C GLY A 687 42.83 12.01 -8.97
N LEU A 688 41.92 12.31 -8.04
CA LEU A 688 41.92 13.56 -7.28
C LEU A 688 41.75 13.31 -5.76
N ASP A 689 42.57 13.99 -4.95
CA ASP A 689 42.80 13.69 -3.53
C ASP A 689 41.72 14.22 -2.56
N ASP A 690 40.78 15.07 -3.00
CA ASP A 690 39.64 15.53 -2.17
C ASP A 690 38.37 15.80 -3.01
N PRO A 691 37.57 14.76 -3.28
CA PRO A 691 36.35 14.86 -4.10
C PRO A 691 35.25 15.69 -3.43
N VAL A 692 35.19 15.75 -2.09
CA VAL A 692 34.11 16.39 -1.34
C VAL A 692 34.24 17.92 -1.42
N SER A 693 35.45 18.46 -1.28
CA SER A 693 35.71 19.90 -1.41
C SER A 693 35.44 20.39 -2.84
N ILE A 694 35.84 19.61 -3.85
CA ILE A 694 35.58 19.92 -5.26
C ILE A 694 34.08 19.90 -5.55
N TRP A 695 33.35 18.90 -5.04
CA TRP A 695 31.91 18.78 -5.25
C TRP A 695 31.12 19.91 -4.57
N THR A 696 31.49 20.27 -3.34
CA THR A 696 30.86 21.37 -2.60
C THR A 696 31.12 22.71 -3.29
N THR A 697 32.30 22.88 -3.90
CA THR A 697 32.68 24.11 -4.61
C THR A 697 32.07 24.15 -6.03
N CYS A 698 31.95 23.01 -6.73
CA CYS A 698 31.17 22.83 -7.96
C CYS A 698 29.72 23.23 -7.78
N LEU A 699 29.03 22.69 -6.76
CA LEU A 699 27.64 23.07 -6.53
C LEU A 699 27.50 24.51 -6.05
N LYS A 700 28.40 25.02 -5.20
CA LYS A 700 28.43 26.43 -4.79
C LYS A 700 28.59 27.36 -6.00
N GLU A 701 29.47 27.04 -6.95
CA GLU A 701 29.70 27.85 -8.15
C GLU A 701 28.63 27.65 -9.24
N VAL A 702 28.06 26.45 -9.40
CA VAL A 702 26.90 26.22 -10.29
C VAL A 702 25.68 26.99 -9.78
N VAL A 703 25.43 26.99 -8.48
CA VAL A 703 24.34 27.74 -7.84
C VAL A 703 24.62 29.25 -7.85
N SER A 704 25.87 29.68 -7.67
CA SER A 704 26.35 31.07 -7.77
C SER A 704 26.26 31.61 -9.22
N ALA A 705 26.67 30.81 -10.20
CA ALA A 705 26.54 31.12 -11.62
C ALA A 705 25.07 31.19 -12.04
N TRP A 706 24.23 30.27 -11.55
CA TRP A 706 22.78 30.32 -11.75
C TRP A 706 22.13 31.55 -11.11
N THR A 707 22.52 31.94 -9.90
CA THR A 707 22.03 33.17 -9.26
C THR A 707 22.51 34.43 -9.97
N LYS A 708 23.73 34.44 -10.53
CA LYS A 708 24.23 35.55 -11.36
C LYS A 708 23.54 35.65 -12.72
N VAL A 709 23.28 34.53 -13.40
CA VAL A 709 22.58 34.49 -14.70
C VAL A 709 21.12 34.95 -14.55
N VAL A 710 20.45 34.57 -13.47
CA VAL A 710 19.09 35.05 -13.14
C VAL A 710 19.10 36.52 -12.66
N GLY A 711 20.17 36.96 -12.00
CA GLY A 711 20.36 38.36 -11.55
C GLY A 711 20.68 39.36 -12.66
N TYR A 712 21.34 38.95 -13.75
CA TYR A 712 21.69 39.84 -14.87
C TYR A 712 20.47 40.30 -15.70
N GLY A 713 19.32 39.61 -15.60
CA GLY A 713 18.07 40.01 -16.25
C GLY A 713 17.34 41.19 -15.59
N PHE A 714 17.79 41.66 -14.43
CA PHE A 714 17.15 42.74 -13.66
C PHE A 714 17.88 44.09 -13.73
N GLY A 715 18.88 44.22 -14.60
CA GLY A 715 19.85 45.32 -14.57
C GLY A 715 19.57 46.57 -15.42
N SER A 716 18.48 46.67 -16.21
CA SER A 716 18.32 47.82 -17.13
C SER A 716 17.02 48.62 -17.05
N ASP A 717 15.97 48.17 -16.35
CA ASP A 717 14.65 48.82 -16.44
C ASP A 717 14.10 49.34 -15.10
N LEU A 718 14.93 50.04 -14.34
CA LEU A 718 14.54 50.65 -13.06
C LEU A 718 14.53 52.18 -13.12
N GLU A 719 13.98 52.77 -14.18
CA GLU A 719 13.81 54.24 -14.26
C GLU A 719 12.48 54.76 -14.83
N THR A 720 11.50 53.92 -15.20
CA THR A 720 10.19 54.44 -15.61
C THR A 720 9.05 53.78 -14.84
N GLY A 721 8.46 54.56 -13.93
CA GLY A 721 7.33 54.12 -13.11
C GLY A 721 6.09 53.86 -13.96
N LEU A 722 5.74 52.59 -14.13
CA LEU A 722 4.42 52.10 -14.57
C LEU A 722 4.35 50.57 -14.36
N GLY A 723 3.35 50.12 -13.60
CA GLY A 723 2.84 48.74 -13.62
C GLY A 723 3.75 47.64 -13.05
N VAL A 724 3.53 47.25 -11.78
CA VAL A 724 4.13 46.03 -11.22
C VAL A 724 3.35 44.82 -11.75
N THR A 725 3.77 44.28 -12.89
CA THR A 725 3.34 42.97 -13.40
C THR A 725 4.34 41.88 -13.01
N GLY A 726 3.88 40.86 -12.29
CA GLY A 726 4.28 39.46 -12.47
C GLY A 726 5.72 38.99 -12.22
N GLY A 727 6.62 39.75 -11.57
CA GLY A 727 8.05 39.40 -11.50
C GLY A 727 8.65 39.06 -10.12
N VAL A 728 7.87 39.06 -9.02
CA VAL A 728 8.44 39.01 -7.64
C VAL A 728 8.44 37.60 -7.00
N TRP A 729 7.84 36.59 -7.62
CA TRP A 729 7.53 35.32 -6.92
C TRP A 729 8.47 34.13 -7.19
N VAL A 730 9.58 34.32 -7.91
CA VAL A 730 10.47 33.19 -8.27
C VAL A 730 11.89 33.33 -7.69
N VAL A 731 12.20 34.43 -7.01
CA VAL A 731 13.43 34.49 -6.21
C VAL A 731 13.18 33.80 -4.86
N CYS A 732 13.49 32.50 -4.87
CA CYS A 732 13.99 31.69 -3.75
C CYS A 732 13.06 30.90 -2.83
N PRO A 733 12.88 29.62 -3.19
CA PRO A 733 12.96 28.49 -2.26
C PRO A 733 14.42 28.08 -1.94
N LEU A 734 15.39 28.36 -2.84
CA LEU A 734 16.79 27.96 -2.68
C LEU A 734 17.61 28.87 -1.74
N LEU A 735 17.44 30.21 -1.75
CA LEU A 735 18.08 31.06 -0.72
C LEU A 735 17.54 30.75 0.69
N LEU A 736 16.25 30.45 0.84
CA LEU A 736 15.65 30.10 2.14
C LEU A 736 16.19 28.77 2.69
N LEU A 737 16.64 27.85 1.82
CA LEU A 737 17.29 26.60 2.20
C LEU A 737 18.81 26.72 2.43
N LEU A 738 19.45 27.77 1.90
CA LEU A 738 20.91 28.00 1.97
C LEU A 738 21.35 29.02 3.04
N LEU A 739 20.45 29.88 3.53
CA LEU A 739 20.72 30.82 4.64
C LEU A 739 21.30 30.16 5.92
N PRO A 740 20.86 28.95 6.33
CA PRO A 740 21.45 28.25 7.47
C PRO A 740 22.85 27.66 7.19
N LEU A 741 23.20 27.42 5.92
CA LEU A 741 24.49 26.86 5.50
C LEU A 741 25.59 27.92 5.43
N LEU A 742 25.25 29.16 5.07
CA LEU A 742 26.21 30.28 5.05
C LEU A 742 26.52 30.83 6.46
N ALA A 743 25.58 30.71 7.40
CA ALA A 743 25.77 31.18 8.78
C ALA A 743 26.67 30.25 9.62
N GLY A 744 26.82 28.98 9.24
CA GLY A 744 27.56 27.97 10.02
C GLY A 744 29.08 27.94 9.82
N GLU A 745 29.62 28.47 8.72
CA GLU A 745 31.05 28.37 8.39
C GLU A 745 31.87 29.66 8.57
N PHE A 746 31.23 30.82 8.79
CA PHE A 746 31.93 32.13 8.86
C PHE A 746 31.97 32.76 10.26
N ALA A 747 32.15 31.94 11.30
CA ALA A 747 32.43 32.43 12.65
C ALA A 747 33.92 32.80 12.88
N GLY A 748 34.77 32.69 11.86
CA GLY A 748 36.23 32.82 11.99
C GLY A 748 36.86 34.11 11.45
N ASP A 749 36.39 34.66 10.33
CA ASP A 749 37.09 35.76 9.65
C ASP A 749 36.17 36.95 9.42
N GLY A 750 36.59 38.11 9.96
CA GLY A 750 35.81 39.35 10.05
C GLY A 750 35.38 39.96 8.72
N PHE A 751 34.34 39.39 8.10
CA PHE A 751 33.62 39.98 6.97
C PHE A 751 32.36 40.69 7.47
N SER A 752 32.33 42.02 7.31
CA SER A 752 31.15 42.85 7.61
C SER A 752 30.05 42.60 6.57
N LEU A 753 29.00 41.87 6.96
CA LEU A 753 27.82 41.63 6.14
C LEU A 753 26.84 42.82 6.19
N SER A 754 27.28 44.01 5.76
CA SER A 754 26.42 45.21 5.74
C SER A 754 25.51 45.33 4.50
N CYS A 755 25.53 44.36 3.57
CA CYS A 755 24.80 44.47 2.29
C CYS A 755 23.70 43.42 2.06
N CYS A 756 23.34 42.59 3.04
CA CYS A 756 22.26 41.60 2.90
C CYS A 756 21.24 41.63 4.05
N VAL A 757 20.82 42.83 4.47
CA VAL A 757 19.61 42.98 5.30
C VAL A 757 18.41 43.10 4.36
N GLY A 758 17.81 41.97 4.00
CA GLY A 758 16.49 41.95 3.37
C GLY A 758 15.42 42.27 4.41
N VAL A 759 15.00 43.53 4.47
CA VAL A 759 13.88 43.99 5.29
C VAL A 759 12.58 43.51 4.65
N ILE A 760 11.88 42.56 5.28
CA ILE A 760 10.51 42.21 4.91
C ILE A 760 9.57 43.11 5.70
N SER A 761 8.93 44.05 5.01
CA SER A 761 7.90 44.93 5.56
C SER A 761 6.52 44.46 5.09
N ILE A 762 5.63 44.14 6.03
CA ILE A 762 4.21 43.86 5.76
C ILE A 762 3.41 44.77 6.69
N ASP A 763 2.57 45.63 6.11
CA ASP A 763 1.58 46.47 6.79
C ASP A 763 2.03 47.15 8.10
N GLY A 764 3.22 47.75 8.09
CA GLY A 764 3.70 48.60 9.18
C GLY A 764 4.27 47.87 10.40
N PHE A 765 4.43 46.54 10.36
CA PHE A 765 5.18 45.77 11.35
C PHE A 765 6.49 45.24 10.75
N VAL A 766 7.57 45.25 11.54
CA VAL A 766 8.90 44.80 11.11
C VAL A 766 9.29 43.54 11.87
N LEU A 767 9.72 42.52 11.14
CA LEU A 767 10.19 41.25 11.67
C LEU A 767 11.71 41.30 11.77
N ASN A 768 12.24 41.22 13.00
CA ASN A 768 13.67 41.29 13.25
C ASN A 768 14.16 39.96 13.83
N PHE A 769 15.35 39.52 13.41
CA PHE A 769 15.91 38.22 13.77
C PHE A 769 17.18 38.44 14.62
N ASP A 770 17.10 38.11 15.90
CA ASP A 770 18.24 38.18 16.82
C ASP A 770 18.93 36.81 16.88
N LEU A 771 20.12 36.74 16.29
CA LEU A 771 20.89 35.51 16.11
C LEU A 771 21.52 34.98 17.42
N GLY A 772 21.44 35.72 18.54
CA GLY A 772 21.98 35.29 19.83
C GLY A 772 21.04 34.43 20.68
N THR A 773 19.73 34.43 20.42
CA THR A 773 18.73 33.83 21.35
C THR A 773 17.67 32.93 20.71
N GLU A 774 17.73 32.70 19.39
CA GLU A 774 16.82 31.82 18.63
C GLU A 774 15.32 32.04 18.91
N LYS A 775 14.87 33.29 19.09
CA LYS A 775 13.45 33.63 19.22
C LYS A 775 13.01 34.69 18.21
N MET A 776 11.84 34.46 17.59
CA MET A 776 11.15 35.42 16.72
C MET A 776 10.26 36.36 17.54
N LYS A 777 10.34 37.68 17.28
CA LYS A 777 9.44 38.68 17.88
C LYS A 777 8.91 39.65 16.82
N TRP A 778 7.63 39.96 16.92
CA TRP A 778 6.96 41.02 16.17
C TRP A 778 7.02 42.32 16.96
N MET A 779 7.47 43.42 16.34
CA MET A 779 7.56 44.73 17.00
C MET A 779 6.66 45.77 16.35
N GLY A 780 5.97 46.56 17.18
CA GLY A 780 5.07 47.63 16.77
C GLY A 780 5.78 48.95 16.45
N LYS A 781 5.08 49.82 15.73
CA LYS A 781 5.57 51.03 15.05
C LYS A 781 6.42 52.02 15.88
N ASN A 782 6.33 52.03 17.22
CA ASN A 782 6.95 53.06 18.07
C ASN A 782 8.35 52.70 18.61
N ASP A 783 8.81 51.45 18.46
CA ASP A 783 10.12 51.01 18.98
C ASP A 783 11.31 51.31 18.03
N LYS A 784 11.04 51.98 16.91
CA LYS A 784 12.03 52.24 15.84
C LYS A 784 13.12 53.24 16.24
N GLU A 785 12.84 54.23 17.08
CA GLU A 785 13.77 55.32 17.36
C GLU A 785 14.73 55.07 18.53
N GLU A 786 14.34 54.25 19.51
CA GLU A 786 15.14 54.08 20.75
C GLU A 786 16.34 53.12 20.56
N ASN A 787 16.24 52.17 19.62
CA ASN A 787 17.31 51.18 19.37
C ASN A 787 18.34 51.60 18.31
N LEU A 788 18.01 52.54 17.41
CA LEU A 788 18.96 53.08 16.42
C LEU A 788 20.11 53.87 17.07
N LYS A 789 19.98 54.28 18.34
CA LYS A 789 21.04 54.98 19.09
C LYS A 789 22.06 54.06 19.77
N ARG A 790 21.80 52.75 19.91
CA ARG A 790 22.69 51.82 20.65
C ARG A 790 23.70 51.05 19.79
N LEU A 791 23.65 51.16 18.46
CA LEU A 791 24.50 50.38 17.53
C LEU A 791 25.63 51.18 16.85
N ARG A 792 25.98 52.37 17.37
CA ARG A 792 27.29 52.98 17.07
C ARG A 792 28.23 52.78 18.26
N PHE A 793 28.96 51.68 18.27
CA PHE A 793 30.35 51.56 18.72
C PHE A 793 30.94 50.23 18.25
#